data_AF-A0A5P1A1E8-F1
#
_entry.id   AF-A0A5P1A1E8-F1
#
_cell.length_a   1.000
_cell.length_b   1.000
_cell.length_c   1.000
_cell.angle_alpha   90.00
_cell.angle_beta   90.00
_cell.angle_gamma   90.00
#
_symmetry.space_group_name_H-M   'P 1'
#
loop_
_entity.id
_entity.type
_entity.pdbx_description
1 polymer ?
#
loop_
_entity_poly.entity_id
_entity_poly.type
_entity_poly.pdbx_seq_one_letter_code
_entity_poly.pdbx_strand_id
1 'polypeptide(L)'
;KKWIDIKFEEYQNQKSKYEDEYGKLPKDKSSDDKKLEGYKCAENFLKELKHCKPSEDNNDQDNKINFDKPEKTFNPSTYCKACPVYGVTCNSSSGRRRSATNGCTANNEPQNAANTEDGEPTTIPILINDGSTNGATNGTTGTTDETLKDCSEKYSFFKGLSKQEWECQNKKGVDQCNLANFVNDTYFDKDIVFNEFFQRWIKDFLEGYYLLKKKIEQCTKNGKNKCECIGKWVDQKTTEWNQIKNHFNRRPHDNGNDIKSKVKFFFQQEPFESDLKKAKGDFKNIEELEKTLKCNGSDKSQNGTQKDIIQCLLNNLQNEIKTCETQSNCDTLPPSVENLTIVEDIDPDDQDTQIEIVPGVCNTVVKPTPPEPPLTCVERAAKQLREEAEKSLDNIDSSLKVDRTTFNGRCKQIKKENGAPNGDACDFKKTYETSVKSLKETCKSKGKERFKIGQEWKCEYIRDIGKDLCIPPRKVDMCMKDLKNITTRNITNSTQLLQKLQEVAQNEGDDILKKLLPENTCNERVICDAMKYSFADIGDIIRGIKIWNNHRKPGIQTRLEYIFGNIFKTLNEDNKKKYKDEFPFYYKLRSAWWDANRRDIWNAMTCNAPDDAKLLKKNEIGSTTTSSKVNCGHNTEPPDYDYIPQPFRWMQEWSEYYCKLLNEEIQKFETECNECRNNGSSCKDDDNGKKCKKCKKQCEKYKQIVHEWKKQFDKYKDVYTEIYNSKAKISSEEYFKNFLEKIKTQCTGKDTADKYLDEASHCKKYKFNNHSGSNNNKDDYAFNNPPKGYEEACKCDAPDPLDNCPDDDKHENVCKNLSITTACRKKYYNHDDSWNTQDVKDVAFTNRGVLVPPRRRHVCVKNITSNLSVIKTKEHFKTRLMNSAYNEGKLLGEKYDKDKEKAFQAMKYSFADYGDIVKGTDLISTATLDKLKTILNDMLKEGNGNDISDERGKWWNDNKRQLWHAMLCGYKKAGGTIGPNDCNIPSEENTPQFLRWFQEWTEHFCTRRKKLYKEVENACKTATCTREDGTIQPEICKTMCEQYRNYISRKKQEYEFLNYQYKKTKLEDKEQGENASNYFKTKCNGKCECLSKHTDKENNWKEPYDTFDDPQHKVKCECKQSVIPIKKEKKTDKHSEESPQKPFPDPDPPPPPVEPLPSDQPLDPTILQTTIPFGVALALGSIAFLFLKVKENMNIYVWGICLRVGVFGYIYMCMYKCLCICILC
;
A
#
# COMPACT_ATOMS: atom_id res chain seq x y z
N LYS A 1 -32.37 9.07 -8.67
CA LYS A 1 -33.55 8.96 -7.78
C LYS A 1 -33.16 8.31 -6.45
N LYS A 2 -33.14 6.97 -6.29
CA LYS A 2 -32.74 6.26 -5.04
C LYS A 2 -31.58 6.89 -4.24
N TRP A 3 -30.44 7.18 -4.89
CA TRP A 3 -29.30 7.83 -4.22
C TRP A 3 -29.61 9.27 -3.75
N ILE A 4 -30.35 10.05 -4.53
CA ILE A 4 -30.79 11.41 -4.18
C ILE A 4 -31.76 11.34 -3.00
N ASP A 5 -32.68 10.37 -2.99
CA ASP A 5 -33.64 10.18 -1.90
C ASP A 5 -32.94 9.79 -0.59
N ILE A 6 -31.99 8.85 -0.64
CA ILE A 6 -31.14 8.48 0.51
C ILE A 6 -30.39 9.71 1.04
N LYS A 7 -29.84 10.54 0.15
CA LYS A 7 -29.10 11.75 0.54
C LYS A 7 -30.01 12.85 1.09
N PHE A 8 -31.23 12.94 0.60
CA PHE A 8 -32.25 13.83 1.13
C PHE A 8 -32.70 13.39 2.53
N GLU A 9 -32.92 12.10 2.75
CA GLU A 9 -33.28 11.53 4.05
C GLU A 9 -32.14 11.67 5.08
N GLU A 10 -30.90 11.36 4.68
CA GLU A 10 -29.70 11.64 5.49
C GLU A 10 -29.63 13.12 5.89
N TYR A 11 -29.97 14.04 4.98
CA TYR A 11 -30.03 15.48 5.28
C TYR A 11 -31.11 15.82 6.30
N GLN A 12 -32.33 15.29 6.17
CA GLN A 12 -33.40 15.52 7.14
C GLN A 12 -33.05 14.98 8.53
N ASN A 13 -32.47 13.78 8.61
CA ASN A 13 -32.04 13.17 9.86
C ASN A 13 -30.95 13.99 10.56
N GLN A 14 -29.96 14.51 9.81
CA GLN A 14 -28.92 15.38 10.35
C GLN A 14 -29.46 16.76 10.76
N LYS A 15 -30.42 17.31 10.00
CA LYS A 15 -31.11 18.56 10.36
C LYS A 15 -31.85 18.42 11.68
N SER A 16 -32.62 17.35 11.87
CA SER A 16 -33.32 17.07 13.13
C SER A 16 -32.33 16.94 14.31
N LYS A 17 -31.21 16.24 14.11
CA LYS A 17 -30.16 16.12 15.12
C LYS A 17 -29.50 17.46 15.48
N TYR A 18 -29.28 18.34 14.50
CA TYR A 18 -28.74 19.68 14.72
C TYR A 18 -29.71 20.54 15.55
N GLU A 19 -31.01 20.48 15.25
CA GLU A 19 -32.05 21.22 15.99
C GLU A 19 -32.16 20.73 17.44
N ASP A 20 -32.12 19.41 17.67
CA ASP A 20 -32.11 18.81 19.01
C ASP A 20 -30.88 19.22 19.84
N GLU A 21 -29.71 19.25 19.21
CA GLU A 21 -28.47 19.64 19.88
C GLU A 21 -28.39 21.15 20.13
N TYR A 22 -28.90 21.98 19.21
CA TYR A 22 -29.06 23.42 19.42
C TYR A 22 -30.01 23.73 20.58
N GLY A 23 -31.07 22.93 20.74
CA GLY A 23 -32.01 23.03 21.87
C GLY A 23 -31.38 22.75 23.25
N LYS A 24 -30.20 22.11 23.31
CA LYS A 24 -29.49 21.76 24.56
C LYS A 24 -28.52 22.85 25.03
N LEU A 25 -28.48 24.02 24.38
CA LEU A 25 -27.59 25.12 24.77
C LEU A 25 -28.01 25.73 26.12
N PRO A 26 -27.07 25.96 27.07
CA PRO A 26 -27.36 26.52 28.38
C PRO A 26 -27.87 27.98 28.30
N LYS A 27 -28.70 28.37 29.27
CA LYS A 27 -29.33 29.71 29.31
C LYS A 27 -28.35 30.85 29.63
N ASP A 28 -27.27 30.57 30.36
CA ASP A 28 -26.20 31.52 30.66
C ASP A 28 -25.02 31.31 29.69
N LYS A 29 -24.80 32.28 28.79
CA LYS A 29 -24.00 32.12 27.57
C LYS A 29 -22.58 32.70 27.70
N SER A 30 -21.57 31.92 27.30
CA SER A 30 -20.20 32.39 27.09
C SER A 30 -20.08 33.29 25.84
N SER A 31 -18.91 33.92 25.64
CA SER A 31 -18.60 34.74 24.45
C SER A 31 -18.72 33.97 23.13
N ASP A 32 -18.43 32.67 23.13
CA ASP A 32 -18.52 31.83 21.93
C ASP A 32 -19.95 31.32 21.69
N ASP A 33 -20.76 31.14 22.74
CA ASP A 33 -22.18 30.77 22.64
C ASP A 33 -23.04 31.89 22.02
N LYS A 34 -22.64 33.15 22.18
CA LYS A 34 -23.29 34.30 21.52
C LYS A 34 -23.13 34.29 20.00
N LYS A 35 -22.07 33.67 19.45
CA LYS A 35 -21.89 33.56 17.98
C LYS A 35 -22.83 32.53 17.36
N LEU A 36 -23.29 31.55 18.13
CA LEU A 36 -24.21 30.50 17.68
C LEU A 36 -25.66 30.98 17.58
N GLU A 37 -26.03 32.10 18.23
CA GLU A 37 -27.38 32.68 18.13
C GLU A 37 -27.79 33.04 16.69
N GLY A 38 -26.82 33.29 15.80
CA GLY A 38 -27.06 33.58 14.38
C GLY A 38 -27.45 32.36 13.54
N TYR A 39 -27.27 31.13 14.05
CA TYR A 39 -27.41 29.88 13.29
C TYR A 39 -28.50 28.96 13.86
N LYS A 40 -29.63 29.58 14.25
CA LYS A 40 -30.78 28.92 14.88
C LYS A 40 -31.41 27.78 14.06
N CYS A 41 -31.18 27.75 12.74
CA CYS A 41 -31.66 26.74 11.81
C CYS A 41 -30.47 26.17 11.03
N ALA A 42 -30.49 24.87 10.73
CA ALA A 42 -29.39 24.16 10.07
C ALA A 42 -29.01 24.79 8.71
N GLU A 43 -29.98 25.36 8.00
CA GLU A 43 -29.80 26.02 6.71
C GLU A 43 -28.87 27.24 6.80
N ASN A 44 -28.98 28.02 7.87
CA ASN A 44 -28.15 29.22 8.09
C ASN A 44 -26.71 28.84 8.42
N PHE A 45 -26.52 27.76 9.16
CA PHE A 45 -25.19 27.20 9.44
C PHE A 45 -24.54 26.68 8.14
N LEU A 46 -25.29 25.95 7.31
CA LEU A 46 -24.80 25.40 6.04
C LEU A 46 -24.50 26.48 4.98
N LYS A 47 -25.17 27.63 5.03
CA LYS A 47 -24.89 28.79 4.16
C LYS A 47 -23.49 29.35 4.34
N GLU A 48 -22.98 29.41 5.57
CA GLU A 48 -21.64 29.93 5.86
C GLU A 48 -20.54 28.98 5.35
N LEU A 49 -20.82 27.67 5.28
CA LEU A 49 -19.88 26.66 4.77
C LEU A 49 -19.67 26.71 3.24
N LYS A 50 -20.22 27.71 2.53
CA LYS A 50 -20.00 27.98 1.09
C LYS A 50 -18.58 28.51 0.79
N HIS A 51 -17.56 27.88 1.34
CA HIS A 51 -16.14 28.20 1.09
C HIS A 51 -15.57 27.49 -0.15
N CYS A 52 -16.27 26.49 -0.68
CA CYS A 52 -15.93 25.89 -1.96
C CYS A 52 -16.43 26.80 -3.07
N LYS A 53 -15.52 27.40 -3.85
CA LYS A 53 -15.90 28.01 -5.13
C LYS A 53 -16.63 26.95 -5.96
N PRO A 54 -17.86 27.18 -6.44
CA PRO A 54 -18.36 26.40 -7.56
C PRO A 54 -17.36 26.58 -8.69
N SER A 55 -17.05 25.49 -9.42
CA SER A 55 -16.31 25.61 -10.68
C SER A 55 -16.93 26.73 -11.51
N GLU A 56 -16.11 27.72 -11.89
CA GLU A 56 -16.56 28.90 -12.63
C GLU A 56 -17.28 28.48 -13.94
N ASP A 57 -18.31 29.25 -14.30
CA ASP A 57 -19.05 29.28 -15.58
C ASP A 57 -20.19 28.28 -15.87
N ASN A 58 -21.14 28.08 -14.95
CA ASN A 58 -22.46 27.54 -15.33
C ASN A 58 -23.57 28.59 -15.11
N ASN A 59 -24.04 29.19 -16.21
CA ASN A 59 -25.20 30.10 -16.25
C ASN A 59 -26.56 29.41 -15.93
N ASP A 60 -26.55 28.15 -15.49
CA ASP A 60 -27.77 27.37 -15.26
C ASP A 60 -28.31 27.61 -13.84
N GLN A 61 -29.32 28.48 -13.72
CA GLN A 61 -29.94 28.86 -12.43
C GLN A 61 -30.57 27.67 -11.69
N ASP A 62 -30.88 26.57 -12.39
CA ASP A 62 -31.64 25.44 -11.87
C ASP A 62 -30.80 24.42 -11.07
N ASN A 63 -29.46 24.45 -11.17
CA ASN A 63 -28.55 23.56 -10.43
C ASN A 63 -27.83 24.25 -9.25
N LYS A 64 -28.34 25.40 -8.78
CA LYS A 64 -27.70 26.18 -7.72
C LYS A 64 -28.00 25.60 -6.33
N ILE A 65 -26.96 25.22 -5.60
CA ILE A 65 -27.07 24.72 -4.21
C ILE A 65 -27.73 25.78 -3.32
N ASN A 66 -28.91 25.47 -2.81
CA ASN A 66 -29.70 26.32 -1.94
C ASN A 66 -30.38 25.49 -0.83
N PHE A 67 -29.76 25.48 0.35
CA PHE A 67 -30.26 24.76 1.52
C PHE A 67 -31.57 25.32 2.09
N ASP A 68 -31.99 26.54 1.72
CA ASP A 68 -33.33 27.05 2.05
C ASP A 68 -34.44 26.37 1.24
N LYS A 69 -34.06 25.69 0.16
CA LYS A 69 -34.92 24.94 -0.75
C LYS A 69 -34.29 23.57 -1.00
N PRO A 70 -34.25 22.69 0.02
CA PRO A 70 -33.56 21.41 -0.07
C PRO A 70 -34.09 20.55 -1.24
N GLU A 71 -35.37 20.66 -1.58
CA GLU A 71 -35.99 20.04 -2.76
C GLU A 71 -35.38 20.48 -4.11
N LYS A 72 -34.81 21.69 -4.20
CA LYS A 72 -34.06 22.14 -5.39
C LYS A 72 -32.59 21.68 -5.37
N THR A 73 -32.06 21.47 -4.18
CA THR A 73 -30.68 21.07 -3.95
C THR A 73 -30.48 19.58 -4.17
N PHE A 74 -31.45 18.77 -3.74
CA PHE A 74 -31.49 17.32 -3.94
C PHE A 74 -32.42 16.99 -5.12
N ASN A 75 -32.05 17.46 -6.32
CA ASN A 75 -32.77 17.20 -7.58
C ASN A 75 -31.76 16.70 -8.64
N PRO A 76 -32.16 15.89 -9.64
CA PRO A 76 -31.25 15.50 -10.73
C PRO A 76 -30.68 16.70 -11.46
N SER A 77 -29.40 16.62 -11.81
CA SER A 77 -28.76 17.67 -12.60
C SER A 77 -29.34 17.72 -14.01
N THR A 78 -29.49 18.93 -14.56
CA THR A 78 -29.82 19.13 -15.99
C THR A 78 -28.79 18.49 -16.94
N TYR A 79 -27.55 18.25 -16.46
CA TYR A 79 -26.49 17.55 -17.18
C TYR A 79 -26.66 16.02 -17.24
N CYS A 80 -27.56 15.45 -16.43
CA CYS A 80 -27.82 14.00 -16.38
C CYS A 80 -29.02 13.58 -17.24
N LYS A 81 -29.56 14.48 -18.07
CA LYS A 81 -30.64 14.19 -19.02
C LYS A 81 -30.12 13.38 -20.21
N ALA A 82 -31.01 12.61 -20.84
CA ALA A 82 -30.67 11.91 -22.07
C ALA A 82 -30.19 12.88 -23.15
N CYS A 83 -29.25 12.44 -23.99
CA CYS A 83 -28.81 13.24 -25.12
C CYS A 83 -29.96 13.42 -26.12
N PRO A 84 -30.08 14.59 -26.80
CA PRO A 84 -31.11 14.79 -27.81
C PRO A 84 -31.06 13.72 -28.90
N VAL A 85 -32.23 13.18 -29.28
CA VAL A 85 -32.36 12.04 -30.20
C VAL A 85 -31.69 12.25 -31.56
N TYR A 86 -31.67 13.48 -32.08
CA TYR A 86 -31.01 13.84 -33.36
C TYR A 86 -29.61 14.44 -33.18
N GLY A 87 -29.03 14.31 -31.99
CA GLY A 87 -27.72 14.85 -31.65
C GLY A 87 -27.70 16.36 -31.46
N VAL A 88 -26.50 16.93 -31.45
CA VAL A 88 -26.26 18.37 -31.26
C VAL A 88 -25.38 18.92 -32.37
N THR A 89 -25.58 20.18 -32.77
CA THR A 89 -24.68 20.91 -33.65
C THR A 89 -23.80 21.85 -32.82
N CYS A 90 -22.48 21.71 -32.94
CA CYS A 90 -21.51 22.57 -32.27
C CYS A 90 -20.80 23.43 -33.33
N ASN A 91 -21.03 24.74 -33.33
CA ASN A 91 -20.41 25.64 -34.31
C ASN A 91 -18.93 25.89 -33.96
N SER A 92 -18.01 25.26 -34.69
CA SER A 92 -16.59 25.59 -34.63
C SER A 92 -16.25 26.59 -35.74
N SER A 93 -15.75 27.78 -35.39
CA SER A 93 -15.13 28.66 -36.39
C SER A 93 -13.81 28.03 -36.85
N SER A 94 -13.65 27.98 -38.17
CA SER A 94 -12.60 27.32 -38.93
C SER A 94 -11.17 27.47 -38.38
N GLY A 95 -10.46 26.34 -38.27
CA GLY A 95 -9.01 26.27 -38.47
C GLY A 95 -8.11 26.56 -37.25
N ARG A 96 -7.59 25.47 -36.66
CA ARG A 96 -6.52 25.38 -35.65
C ARG A 96 -6.87 25.76 -34.20
N ARG A 97 -7.15 24.72 -33.41
CA ARG A 97 -6.93 24.57 -31.95
C ARG A 97 -7.17 25.84 -31.11
N ARG A 98 -8.43 26.27 -31.03
CA ARG A 98 -8.97 27.00 -29.87
C ARG A 98 -10.34 26.41 -29.52
N SER A 99 -10.57 26.22 -28.22
CA SER A 99 -11.84 25.75 -27.66
C SER A 99 -12.98 26.63 -28.17
N ALA A 100 -14.04 26.03 -28.73
CA ALA A 100 -15.22 26.74 -29.19
C ALA A 100 -15.87 27.46 -28.00
N THR A 101 -16.03 28.78 -28.08
CA THR A 101 -16.62 29.60 -27.01
C THR A 101 -18.15 29.67 -27.07
N ASN A 102 -18.79 29.04 -28.05
CA ASN A 102 -20.26 28.99 -28.18
C ASN A 102 -20.72 27.53 -28.06
N GLY A 103 -21.57 27.25 -27.07
CA GLY A 103 -22.07 25.90 -26.75
C GLY A 103 -22.83 25.20 -27.89
N CYS A 104 -22.98 23.88 -27.75
CA CYS A 104 -23.68 23.04 -28.71
C CYS A 104 -25.20 23.21 -28.61
N THR A 105 -25.91 23.15 -29.74
CA THR A 105 -27.38 23.28 -29.81
C THR A 105 -28.01 21.94 -30.21
N ALA A 106 -29.09 21.52 -29.54
CA ALA A 106 -29.82 20.30 -29.90
C ALA A 106 -30.43 20.40 -31.29
N ASN A 107 -30.31 19.33 -32.07
CA ASN A 107 -30.91 19.26 -33.40
C ASN A 107 -32.38 18.83 -33.27
N ASN A 108 -33.27 19.54 -33.96
CA ASN A 108 -34.68 19.14 -34.06
C ASN A 108 -34.93 18.11 -35.17
N GLU A 109 -33.96 17.94 -36.08
CA GLU A 109 -33.99 17.02 -37.22
C GLU A 109 -32.58 16.42 -37.44
N PRO A 110 -32.47 15.22 -38.02
CA PRO A 110 -31.17 14.61 -38.31
C PRO A 110 -30.38 15.44 -39.34
N GLN A 111 -29.06 15.63 -39.12
CA GLN A 111 -28.19 16.47 -39.97
C GLN A 111 -28.10 16.02 -41.44
N ASN A 112 -28.47 14.77 -41.74
CA ASN A 112 -28.64 14.22 -43.08
C ASN A 112 -30.05 13.62 -43.17
N ALA A 113 -31.07 14.44 -43.45
CA ALA A 113 -32.42 13.96 -43.67
C ALA A 113 -32.48 13.17 -44.99
N ALA A 114 -32.16 11.88 -44.94
CA ALA A 114 -32.54 10.96 -46.01
C ALA A 114 -34.07 10.85 -46.01
N ASN A 115 -34.69 10.82 -47.20
CA ASN A 115 -36.13 10.55 -47.37
C ASN A 115 -36.46 9.09 -47.00
N THR A 116 -36.35 8.75 -45.71
CA THR A 116 -36.76 7.46 -45.16
C THR A 116 -38.16 7.59 -44.60
N GLU A 117 -39.09 6.76 -45.06
CA GLU A 117 -40.44 6.64 -44.51
C GLU A 117 -40.39 6.25 -43.02
N ASP A 118 -41.28 6.82 -42.22
CA ASP A 118 -41.40 6.47 -40.79
C ASP A 118 -41.90 5.03 -40.67
N GLY A 119 -41.27 4.24 -39.79
CA GLY A 119 -41.67 2.85 -39.54
C GLY A 119 -42.93 2.77 -38.67
N GLU A 120 -43.57 1.60 -38.58
CA GLU A 120 -44.75 1.40 -37.73
C GLU A 120 -44.44 1.57 -36.23
N PRO A 121 -45.24 2.33 -35.45
CA PRO A 121 -45.03 2.49 -34.00
C PRO A 121 -45.25 1.18 -33.24
N THR A 122 -44.62 1.06 -32.06
CA THR A 122 -44.80 -0.06 -31.12
C THR A 122 -44.95 0.47 -29.71
N THR A 123 -46.06 0.12 -29.06
CA THR A 123 -46.25 0.42 -27.64
C THR A 123 -45.64 -0.69 -26.78
N ILE A 124 -44.78 -0.29 -25.83
CA ILE A 124 -44.07 -1.17 -24.90
C ILE A 124 -44.37 -0.68 -23.47
N PRO A 125 -45.44 -1.18 -22.83
CA PRO A 125 -45.69 -0.98 -21.41
C PRO A 125 -44.60 -1.67 -20.57
N ILE A 126 -43.88 -0.92 -19.74
CA ILE A 126 -42.90 -1.45 -18.78
C ILE A 126 -43.29 -1.14 -17.34
N LEU A 127 -42.98 -2.05 -16.43
CA LEU A 127 -43.10 -1.86 -14.99
C LEU A 127 -41.72 -1.55 -14.41
N ILE A 128 -41.52 -0.40 -13.80
CA ILE A 128 -40.22 0.01 -13.23
C ILE A 128 -40.33 0.27 -11.72
N ASN A 129 -39.27 -0.01 -10.97
CA ASN A 129 -39.20 0.40 -9.56
C ASN A 129 -38.76 1.86 -9.45
N ASP A 130 -39.71 2.77 -9.24
CA ASP A 130 -39.45 4.20 -9.13
C ASP A 130 -39.20 4.69 -7.69
N GLY A 131 -39.24 3.78 -6.70
CA GLY A 131 -38.93 4.06 -5.31
C GLY A 131 -39.98 4.85 -4.53
N SER A 132 -41.22 5.00 -5.03
CA SER A 132 -42.28 5.70 -4.28
C SER A 132 -42.76 4.89 -3.08
N THR A 133 -42.22 5.15 -1.89
CA THR A 133 -42.83 4.73 -0.62
C THR A 133 -43.68 5.88 -0.08
N ASN A 134 -45.00 5.79 -0.29
CA ASN A 134 -46.06 6.55 0.40
C ASN A 134 -45.89 8.08 0.51
N GLY A 135 -46.48 8.80 -0.45
CA GLY A 135 -47.07 10.12 -0.21
C GLY A 135 -46.18 11.35 -0.45
N ALA A 136 -46.67 12.22 -1.33
CA ALA A 136 -46.23 13.60 -1.60
C ALA A 136 -45.06 13.81 -2.56
N THR A 137 -45.34 13.71 -3.87
CA THR A 137 -45.19 14.86 -4.79
C THR A 137 -46.16 14.71 -5.95
N ASN A 138 -47.01 15.71 -6.16
CA ASN A 138 -47.86 15.84 -7.34
C ASN A 138 -46.96 15.90 -8.60
N GLY A 139 -46.95 14.85 -9.43
CA GLY A 139 -46.33 14.96 -10.75
C GLY A 139 -45.82 13.71 -11.48
N THR A 140 -45.97 12.48 -10.96
CA THR A 140 -45.42 11.29 -11.66
C THR A 140 -46.41 10.61 -12.61
N THR A 141 -45.87 10.22 -13.76
CA THR A 141 -46.48 9.71 -15.00
C THR A 141 -46.93 8.26 -14.98
N GLY A 142 -47.03 7.64 -13.81
CA GLY A 142 -47.35 6.22 -13.69
C GLY A 142 -48.69 5.98 -13.03
N THR A 143 -49.62 5.35 -13.75
CA THR A 143 -50.75 4.66 -13.11
C THR A 143 -50.23 3.44 -12.36
N THR A 144 -50.67 3.26 -11.11
CA THR A 144 -50.40 2.06 -10.31
C THR A 144 -50.87 0.83 -11.07
N ASP A 145 -50.02 -0.18 -11.22
CA ASP A 145 -50.37 -1.39 -11.97
C ASP A 145 -51.49 -2.17 -11.24
N GLU A 146 -52.67 -2.23 -11.83
CA GLU A 146 -53.83 -2.94 -11.28
C GLU A 146 -53.57 -4.44 -11.09
N THR A 147 -52.67 -5.04 -11.88
CA THR A 147 -52.39 -6.49 -11.82
C THR A 147 -51.57 -6.90 -10.59
N LEU A 148 -50.77 -5.99 -10.03
CA LEU A 148 -49.95 -6.20 -8.84
C LEU A 148 -50.45 -5.45 -7.61
N LYS A 149 -51.61 -4.79 -7.69
CA LYS A 149 -52.18 -3.97 -6.61
C LYS A 149 -52.28 -4.71 -5.27
N ASP A 150 -52.84 -5.93 -5.28
CA ASP A 150 -52.93 -6.78 -4.09
C ASP A 150 -51.55 -7.14 -3.50
N CYS A 151 -50.53 -7.23 -4.37
CA CYS A 151 -49.15 -7.52 -3.99
C CYS A 151 -48.45 -6.27 -3.42
N SER A 152 -48.70 -5.11 -4.00
CA SER A 152 -48.23 -3.81 -3.52
C SER A 152 -48.80 -3.48 -2.15
N GLU A 153 -50.07 -3.78 -1.89
CA GLU A 153 -50.68 -3.55 -0.58
C GLU A 153 -50.05 -4.43 0.51
N LYS A 154 -49.72 -5.69 0.18
CA LYS A 154 -49.19 -6.68 1.13
C LYS A 154 -47.67 -6.68 1.30
N TYR A 155 -46.89 -6.28 0.29
CA TYR A 155 -45.44 -6.49 0.26
C TYR A 155 -44.67 -5.24 -0.17
N SER A 156 -43.69 -4.83 0.64
CA SER A 156 -42.92 -3.58 0.47
C SER A 156 -42.18 -3.43 -0.86
N PHE A 157 -41.71 -4.52 -1.47
CA PHE A 157 -41.03 -4.47 -2.77
C PHE A 157 -41.95 -4.00 -3.90
N PHE A 158 -43.23 -4.39 -3.85
CA PHE A 158 -44.20 -4.08 -4.90
C PHE A 158 -44.83 -2.70 -4.71
N LYS A 159 -44.62 -2.02 -3.57
CA LYS A 159 -45.18 -0.68 -3.28
C LYS A 159 -44.64 0.43 -4.18
N GLY A 160 -43.38 0.32 -4.61
CA GLY A 160 -42.70 1.33 -5.41
C GLY A 160 -42.66 1.04 -6.92
N LEU A 161 -43.54 0.16 -7.43
CA LEU A 161 -43.59 -0.18 -8.86
C LEU A 161 -44.58 0.73 -9.59
N SER A 162 -44.15 1.33 -10.70
CA SER A 162 -45.00 2.17 -11.56
C SER A 162 -44.96 1.70 -13.02
N LYS A 163 -46.11 1.83 -13.70
CA LYS A 163 -46.26 1.46 -15.10
C LYS A 163 -45.92 2.66 -16.00
N GLN A 164 -45.08 2.45 -17.00
CA GLN A 164 -44.73 3.42 -18.03
C GLN A 164 -45.09 2.87 -19.40
N GLU A 165 -45.72 3.69 -20.25
CA GLU A 165 -46.12 3.26 -21.60
C GLU A 165 -45.23 3.95 -22.65
N TRP A 166 -44.30 3.22 -23.24
CA TRP A 166 -43.37 3.78 -24.22
C TRP A 166 -43.82 3.49 -25.65
N GLU A 167 -43.91 4.51 -26.49
CA GLU A 167 -44.17 4.38 -27.92
C GLU A 167 -42.87 4.53 -28.71
N CYS A 168 -42.36 3.40 -29.22
CA CYS A 168 -41.13 3.34 -29.99
C CYS A 168 -41.40 3.27 -31.50
N GLN A 169 -40.73 4.10 -32.28
CA GLN A 169 -40.90 4.20 -33.73
C GLN A 169 -39.60 4.64 -34.40
N ASN A 170 -39.30 4.06 -35.58
CA ASN A 170 -38.29 4.59 -36.47
C ASN A 170 -38.81 5.87 -37.13
N LYS A 171 -38.29 7.02 -36.75
CA LYS A 171 -38.64 8.31 -37.39
C LYS A 171 -37.40 8.93 -38.00
N LYS A 172 -37.47 9.29 -39.29
CA LYS A 172 -36.36 9.93 -40.03
C LYS A 172 -35.01 9.17 -39.87
N GLY A 173 -35.06 7.84 -39.86
CA GLY A 173 -33.88 6.97 -39.71
C GLY A 173 -33.42 6.70 -38.28
N VAL A 174 -33.98 7.37 -37.27
CA VAL A 174 -33.61 7.18 -35.85
C VAL A 174 -34.68 6.39 -35.11
N ASP A 175 -34.26 5.35 -34.37
CA ASP A 175 -35.13 4.53 -33.54
C ASP A 175 -35.37 5.22 -32.19
N GLN A 176 -36.52 5.87 -32.04
CA GLN A 176 -36.83 6.69 -30.87
C GLN A 176 -38.06 6.18 -30.12
N CYS A 177 -38.02 6.28 -28.80
CA CYS A 177 -39.08 5.91 -27.88
C CYS A 177 -39.55 7.14 -27.11
N ASN A 178 -40.84 7.39 -27.15
CA ASN A 178 -41.46 8.51 -26.46
C ASN A 178 -42.38 7.97 -25.36
N LEU A 179 -42.28 8.53 -24.16
CA LEU A 179 -43.12 8.14 -23.03
C LEU A 179 -44.53 8.72 -23.20
N ALA A 180 -45.53 7.86 -23.39
CA ALA A 180 -46.93 8.25 -23.45
C ALA A 180 -47.41 8.77 -22.09
N ASN A 181 -48.34 9.73 -22.10
CA ASN A 181 -48.86 10.41 -20.90
C ASN A 181 -47.77 11.09 -20.04
N PHE A 182 -46.70 11.59 -20.68
CA PHE A 182 -45.64 12.33 -19.99
C PHE A 182 -46.17 13.63 -19.34
N VAL A 183 -46.13 13.65 -18.03
CA VAL A 183 -46.21 14.78 -17.11
C VAL A 183 -44.77 15.17 -16.82
N ASN A 184 -44.51 16.47 -16.72
CA ASN A 184 -43.17 17.05 -16.63
C ASN A 184 -42.42 16.52 -15.38
N ASP A 185 -41.73 15.38 -15.53
CA ASP A 185 -41.01 14.65 -14.49
C ASP A 185 -39.52 15.02 -14.51
N THR A 186 -38.89 15.11 -13.34
CA THR A 186 -37.48 15.52 -13.21
C THR A 186 -36.49 14.36 -13.36
N TYR A 187 -36.96 13.12 -13.35
CA TYR A 187 -36.15 11.90 -13.37
C TYR A 187 -36.27 11.10 -14.67
N PHE A 188 -37.39 11.22 -15.40
CA PHE A 188 -37.62 10.53 -16.66
C PHE A 188 -37.58 11.50 -17.84
N ASP A 189 -36.84 11.14 -18.87
CA ASP A 189 -36.80 11.87 -20.13
C ASP A 189 -38.03 11.51 -20.97
N LYS A 190 -38.64 12.51 -21.61
CA LYS A 190 -39.82 12.32 -22.45
C LYS A 190 -39.52 11.47 -23.69
N ASP A 191 -38.41 11.77 -24.35
CA ASP A 191 -38.01 11.19 -25.63
C ASP A 191 -36.57 10.66 -25.51
N ILE A 192 -36.35 9.39 -25.81
CA ILE A 192 -35.03 8.72 -25.76
C ILE A 192 -34.82 7.83 -26.97
N VAL A 193 -33.57 7.48 -27.29
CA VAL A 193 -33.29 6.46 -28.32
C VAL A 193 -33.64 5.06 -27.80
N PHE A 194 -34.12 4.17 -28.68
CA PHE A 194 -34.51 2.80 -28.30
C PHE A 194 -33.38 2.03 -27.59
N ASN A 195 -32.12 2.27 -27.99
CA ASN A 195 -30.96 1.66 -27.36
C ASN A 195 -30.77 2.08 -25.89
N GLU A 196 -31.17 3.30 -25.53
CA GLU A 196 -31.13 3.80 -24.16
C GLU A 196 -32.30 3.27 -23.34
N PHE A 197 -33.51 3.25 -23.92
CA PHE A 197 -34.68 2.57 -23.35
C PHE A 197 -34.35 1.11 -22.99
N PHE A 198 -33.73 0.38 -23.93
CA PHE A 198 -33.36 -1.01 -23.76
C PHE A 198 -32.34 -1.22 -22.63
N GLN A 199 -31.33 -0.37 -22.54
CA GLN A 199 -30.34 -0.39 -21.45
C GLN A 199 -30.97 -0.11 -20.07
N ARG A 200 -31.87 0.89 -19.98
CA ARG A 200 -32.59 1.21 -18.74
C ARG A 200 -33.44 0.01 -18.27
N TRP A 201 -34.14 -0.64 -19.21
CA TRP A 201 -34.94 -1.82 -18.93
C TRP A 201 -34.11 -3.01 -18.43
N ILE A 202 -32.97 -3.31 -19.06
CA ILE A 202 -32.07 -4.39 -18.63
C ILE A 202 -31.61 -4.19 -17.18
N LYS A 203 -31.27 -2.95 -16.81
CA LYS A 203 -30.80 -2.63 -15.46
C LYS A 203 -31.88 -2.87 -14.41
N ASP A 204 -33.08 -2.36 -14.65
CA ASP A 204 -34.24 -2.57 -13.77
C ASP A 204 -34.58 -4.06 -13.63
N PHE A 205 -34.58 -4.80 -14.75
CA PHE A 205 -34.82 -6.23 -14.77
C PHE A 205 -33.83 -7.01 -13.89
N LEU A 206 -32.52 -6.73 -14.00
CA LEU A 206 -31.48 -7.41 -13.20
C LEU A 206 -31.61 -7.12 -11.70
N GLU A 207 -31.90 -5.87 -11.33
CA GLU A 207 -32.11 -5.47 -9.94
C GLU A 207 -33.34 -6.16 -9.34
N GLY A 208 -34.46 -6.16 -10.06
CA GLY A 208 -35.68 -6.86 -9.67
C GLY A 208 -35.48 -8.36 -9.54
N TYR A 209 -34.80 -8.98 -10.51
CA TYR A 209 -34.48 -10.41 -10.51
C TYR A 209 -33.68 -10.82 -9.27
N TYR A 210 -32.62 -10.08 -8.94
CA TYR A 210 -31.77 -10.35 -7.78
C TYR A 210 -32.56 -10.29 -6.46
N LEU A 211 -33.36 -9.23 -6.28
CA LEU A 211 -34.12 -9.02 -5.05
C LEU A 211 -35.22 -10.08 -4.87
N LEU A 212 -35.87 -10.49 -5.94
CA LEU A 212 -36.92 -11.51 -5.91
C LEU A 212 -36.34 -12.90 -5.67
N LYS A 213 -35.22 -13.27 -6.31
CA LYS A 213 -34.54 -14.55 -6.08
C LYS A 213 -34.19 -14.76 -4.59
N LYS A 214 -33.58 -13.76 -3.95
CA LYS A 214 -33.25 -13.79 -2.51
C LYS A 214 -34.51 -13.96 -1.63
N LYS A 215 -35.64 -13.39 -2.05
CA LYS A 215 -36.91 -13.51 -1.34
C LYS A 215 -37.58 -14.87 -1.55
N ILE A 216 -37.40 -15.53 -2.69
CA ILE A 216 -37.87 -16.91 -2.93
C ILE A 216 -37.14 -17.90 -2.02
N GLU A 217 -35.81 -17.78 -1.87
CA GLU A 217 -35.00 -18.63 -0.96
C GLU A 217 -35.49 -18.53 0.50
N GLN A 218 -36.01 -17.36 0.90
CA GLN A 218 -36.62 -17.14 2.21
C GLN A 218 -38.06 -17.67 2.31
N CYS A 219 -38.82 -17.68 1.22
CA CYS A 219 -40.20 -18.20 1.15
C CYS A 219 -40.29 -19.72 1.33
N THR A 220 -39.27 -20.47 0.89
CA THR A 220 -39.14 -21.92 1.14
C THR A 220 -39.07 -22.31 2.63
N LYS A 221 -39.06 -21.33 3.55
CA LYS A 221 -39.17 -21.53 5.01
C LYS A 221 -40.50 -21.06 5.63
N ASN A 222 -41.34 -20.28 4.93
CA ASN A 222 -42.65 -19.79 5.43
C ASN A 222 -43.61 -19.31 4.29
N GLY A 223 -44.74 -20.01 4.09
CA GLY A 223 -46.03 -19.51 3.53
C GLY A 223 -46.22 -19.35 2.00
N LYS A 224 -47.34 -19.90 1.47
CA LYS A 224 -47.76 -19.97 0.03
C LYS A 224 -48.00 -18.64 -0.70
N ASN A 225 -48.54 -17.60 -0.05
CA ASN A 225 -49.09 -16.40 -0.74
C ASN A 225 -48.05 -15.46 -1.36
N LYS A 226 -46.77 -15.56 -0.99
CA LYS A 226 -45.71 -14.66 -1.47
C LYS A 226 -45.17 -15.06 -2.84
N CYS A 227 -45.29 -16.34 -3.23
CA CYS A 227 -44.82 -16.85 -4.52
C CYS A 227 -45.75 -16.48 -5.69
N GLU A 228 -47.05 -16.30 -5.44
CA GLU A 228 -48.03 -15.84 -6.44
C GLU A 228 -47.67 -14.44 -6.99
N CYS A 229 -47.30 -13.50 -6.10
CA CYS A 229 -46.92 -12.13 -6.48
C CYS A 229 -45.63 -12.08 -7.32
N ILE A 230 -44.71 -13.00 -7.05
CA ILE A 230 -43.47 -13.12 -7.82
C ILE A 230 -43.80 -13.68 -9.21
N GLY A 231 -44.73 -14.64 -9.31
CA GLY A 231 -45.25 -15.15 -10.59
C GLY A 231 -45.83 -14.03 -11.46
N LYS A 232 -46.72 -13.19 -10.90
CA LYS A 232 -47.30 -12.04 -11.62
C LYS A 232 -46.23 -11.07 -12.16
N TRP A 233 -45.16 -10.83 -11.41
CA TRP A 233 -44.04 -10.00 -11.88
C TRP A 233 -43.25 -10.65 -13.02
N VAL A 234 -43.00 -11.97 -12.94
CA VAL A 234 -42.30 -12.72 -14.00
C VAL A 234 -43.13 -12.71 -15.29
N ASP A 235 -44.45 -12.86 -15.21
CA ASP A 235 -45.35 -12.81 -16.36
C ASP A 235 -45.34 -11.43 -17.03
N GLN A 236 -45.35 -10.37 -16.21
CA GLN A 236 -45.27 -8.99 -16.69
C GLN A 236 -43.92 -8.71 -17.39
N LYS A 237 -42.78 -9.07 -16.77
CA LYS A 237 -41.46 -8.93 -17.39
C LYS A 237 -41.27 -9.79 -18.63
N THR A 238 -41.94 -10.94 -18.72
CA THR A 238 -41.95 -11.77 -19.93
C THR A 238 -42.69 -11.09 -21.08
N THR A 239 -43.81 -10.44 -20.78
CA THR A 239 -44.59 -9.66 -21.76
C THR A 239 -43.81 -8.47 -22.29
N GLU A 240 -43.19 -7.71 -21.39
CA GLU A 240 -42.27 -6.60 -21.72
C GLU A 240 -41.16 -7.06 -22.66
N TRP A 241 -40.47 -8.15 -22.30
CA TRP A 241 -39.37 -8.68 -23.08
C TRP A 241 -39.77 -9.08 -24.50
N ASN A 242 -40.95 -9.67 -24.67
CA ASN A 242 -41.46 -10.04 -25.98
C ASN A 242 -41.75 -8.82 -26.87
N GLN A 243 -42.29 -7.75 -26.29
CA GLN A 243 -42.54 -6.50 -27.03
C GLN A 243 -41.24 -5.81 -27.44
N ILE A 244 -40.23 -5.78 -26.55
CA ILE A 244 -38.89 -5.25 -26.84
C ILE A 244 -38.24 -6.05 -27.98
N LYS A 245 -38.28 -7.39 -27.92
CA LYS A 245 -37.78 -8.26 -28.99
C LYS A 245 -38.49 -8.02 -30.32
N ASN A 246 -39.82 -7.91 -30.29
CA ASN A 246 -40.61 -7.67 -31.49
C ASN A 246 -40.24 -6.32 -32.13
N HIS A 247 -40.11 -5.25 -31.35
CA HIS A 247 -39.69 -3.95 -31.88
C HIS A 247 -38.27 -4.00 -32.46
N PHE A 248 -37.32 -4.55 -31.71
CA PHE A 248 -35.92 -4.68 -32.16
C PHE A 248 -35.82 -5.44 -33.49
N ASN A 249 -36.58 -6.53 -33.65
CA ASN A 249 -36.54 -7.38 -34.84
C ASN A 249 -37.29 -6.82 -36.07
N ARG A 250 -37.94 -5.64 -35.98
CA ARG A 250 -38.61 -5.01 -37.14
C ARG A 250 -37.63 -4.49 -38.19
N ARG A 251 -36.37 -4.27 -37.82
CA ARG A 251 -35.30 -3.89 -38.77
C ARG A 251 -34.41 -5.11 -39.06
N PRO A 252 -33.96 -5.30 -40.32
CA PRO A 252 -32.92 -6.27 -40.61
C PRO A 252 -31.61 -5.83 -39.96
N HIS A 253 -30.97 -6.75 -39.24
CA HIS A 253 -29.66 -6.53 -38.60
C HIS A 253 -28.59 -7.36 -39.31
N ASP A 254 -27.39 -6.81 -39.45
CA ASP A 254 -26.24 -7.55 -39.96
C ASP A 254 -25.89 -8.76 -39.08
N ASN A 255 -25.23 -9.76 -39.65
CA ASN A 255 -24.74 -10.92 -38.91
C ASN A 255 -23.86 -10.47 -37.72
N GLY A 256 -24.33 -10.75 -36.49
CA GLY A 256 -23.65 -10.36 -35.25
C GLY A 256 -24.35 -9.24 -34.46
N ASN A 257 -25.37 -8.59 -35.02
CA ASN A 257 -26.16 -7.54 -34.36
C ASN A 257 -27.57 -8.02 -33.92
N ASP A 258 -27.78 -9.33 -33.75
CA ASP A 258 -29.03 -9.85 -33.21
C ASP A 258 -29.24 -9.45 -31.73
N ILE A 259 -30.48 -9.52 -31.25
CA ILE A 259 -30.82 -9.09 -29.89
C ILE A 259 -30.08 -9.91 -28.83
N LYS A 260 -29.79 -11.18 -29.11
CA LYS A 260 -29.06 -12.08 -28.23
C LYS A 260 -27.62 -11.60 -28.04
N SER A 261 -26.94 -11.25 -29.13
CA SER A 261 -25.58 -10.71 -29.12
C SER A 261 -25.54 -9.34 -28.44
N LYS A 262 -26.59 -8.53 -28.64
CA LYS A 262 -26.70 -7.21 -28.01
C LYS A 262 -26.89 -7.27 -26.49
N VAL A 263 -27.73 -8.20 -25.98
CA VAL A 263 -27.84 -8.46 -24.52
C VAL A 263 -26.50 -8.98 -23.97
N LYS A 264 -25.87 -9.93 -24.66
CA LYS A 264 -24.56 -10.48 -24.23
C LYS A 264 -23.50 -9.39 -24.17
N PHE A 265 -23.50 -8.48 -25.14
CA PHE A 265 -22.63 -7.31 -25.16
C PHE A 265 -22.87 -6.40 -23.95
N PHE A 266 -24.12 -6.02 -23.65
CA PHE A 266 -24.41 -5.19 -22.47
C PHE A 266 -23.97 -5.85 -21.17
N PHE A 267 -24.22 -7.14 -21.00
CA PHE A 267 -23.80 -7.90 -19.83
C PHE A 267 -22.26 -7.99 -19.63
N GLN A 268 -21.49 -7.68 -20.67
CA GLN A 268 -20.02 -7.63 -20.64
C GLN A 268 -19.48 -6.20 -20.42
N GLN A 269 -20.33 -5.18 -20.35
CA GLN A 269 -19.95 -3.78 -20.13
C GLN A 269 -20.25 -3.36 -18.68
N GLU A 270 -19.41 -2.53 -18.07
CA GLU A 270 -19.77 -1.83 -16.83
C GLU A 270 -20.77 -0.70 -17.14
N PRO A 271 -21.87 -0.53 -16.38
CA PRO A 271 -22.14 -1.08 -15.03
C PRO A 271 -22.90 -2.43 -15.00
N PHE A 272 -23.39 -2.94 -16.13
CA PHE A 272 -24.24 -4.14 -16.18
C PHE A 272 -23.53 -5.42 -15.74
N GLU A 273 -22.22 -5.54 -15.95
CA GLU A 273 -21.44 -6.68 -15.45
C GLU A 273 -21.54 -6.77 -13.91
N SER A 274 -21.56 -5.62 -13.22
CA SER A 274 -21.67 -5.55 -11.76
C SER A 274 -23.07 -5.92 -11.26
N ASP A 275 -24.13 -5.47 -11.95
CA ASP A 275 -25.52 -5.78 -11.60
C ASP A 275 -25.87 -7.23 -11.96
N LEU A 276 -25.32 -7.75 -13.05
CA LEU A 276 -25.42 -9.16 -13.41
C LEU A 276 -24.64 -10.03 -12.41
N LYS A 277 -23.48 -9.60 -11.88
CA LYS A 277 -22.77 -10.31 -10.80
C LYS A 277 -23.63 -10.49 -9.57
N LYS A 278 -24.37 -9.45 -9.16
CA LYS A 278 -25.34 -9.54 -8.06
C LYS A 278 -26.46 -10.54 -8.39
N ALA A 279 -27.05 -10.45 -9.59
CA ALA A 279 -28.15 -11.32 -10.02
C ALA A 279 -27.75 -12.80 -10.24
N LYS A 280 -26.53 -13.07 -10.71
CA LYS A 280 -26.05 -14.43 -11.03
C LYS A 280 -25.43 -15.16 -9.84
N GLY A 281 -24.84 -14.47 -8.86
CA GLY A 281 -24.10 -15.13 -7.77
C GLY A 281 -22.77 -15.72 -8.26
N ASP A 282 -22.44 -16.94 -7.85
CA ASP A 282 -21.08 -17.54 -7.95
C ASP A 282 -20.66 -18.05 -9.34
N PHE A 283 -21.44 -17.81 -10.40
CA PHE A 283 -21.06 -18.25 -11.76
C PHE A 283 -19.88 -17.44 -12.30
N LYS A 284 -18.87 -18.09 -12.90
CA LYS A 284 -17.62 -17.47 -13.35
C LYS A 284 -17.80 -16.60 -14.59
N ASN A 285 -18.68 -16.96 -15.51
CA ASN A 285 -18.98 -16.16 -16.71
C ASN A 285 -20.42 -16.38 -17.23
N ILE A 286 -20.83 -15.56 -18.19
CA ILE A 286 -22.18 -15.58 -18.80
C ILE A 286 -22.45 -16.94 -19.47
N GLU A 287 -21.42 -17.57 -20.05
CA GLU A 287 -21.56 -18.85 -20.76
C GLU A 287 -21.80 -20.03 -19.81
N GLU A 288 -21.24 -19.98 -18.60
CA GLU A 288 -21.53 -20.92 -17.52
C GLU A 288 -22.95 -20.74 -16.99
N LEU A 289 -23.42 -19.50 -16.86
CA LEU A 289 -24.80 -19.19 -16.51
C LEU A 289 -25.78 -19.71 -17.57
N GLU A 290 -25.53 -19.47 -18.86
CA GLU A 290 -26.36 -19.98 -19.96
C GLU A 290 -26.41 -21.51 -20.03
N LYS A 291 -25.28 -22.17 -19.75
CA LYS A 291 -25.19 -23.64 -19.69
C LYS A 291 -25.97 -24.20 -18.49
N THR A 292 -25.83 -23.59 -17.32
CA THR A 292 -26.48 -24.05 -16.08
C THR A 292 -28.00 -23.87 -16.16
N LEU A 293 -28.46 -22.74 -16.69
CA LEU A 293 -29.88 -22.46 -16.91
C LEU A 293 -30.47 -23.21 -18.11
N LYS A 294 -29.68 -24.05 -18.79
CA LYS A 294 -30.08 -24.83 -19.97
C LYS A 294 -30.69 -23.96 -21.09
N CYS A 295 -30.11 -22.79 -21.34
CA CYS A 295 -30.58 -21.84 -22.35
C CYS A 295 -30.52 -22.40 -23.78
N ASN A 296 -29.55 -23.26 -24.04
CA ASN A 296 -29.42 -23.95 -25.32
C ASN A 296 -30.12 -25.31 -25.18
N GLY A 297 -31.24 -25.48 -25.88
CA GLY A 297 -32.06 -26.69 -25.86
C GLY A 297 -31.21 -27.93 -26.05
N SER A 298 -31.14 -28.76 -25.02
CA SER A 298 -30.48 -30.07 -25.04
C SER A 298 -31.55 -31.15 -25.01
N ASP A 299 -32.44 -31.13 -25.99
CA ASP A 299 -33.25 -32.29 -26.38
C ASP A 299 -33.39 -32.29 -27.91
N LYS A 300 -32.90 -33.35 -28.56
CA LYS A 300 -33.03 -33.57 -30.02
C LYS A 300 -34.46 -33.98 -30.43
N SER A 301 -35.45 -33.67 -29.60
CA SER A 301 -36.85 -34.04 -29.76
C SER A 301 -37.70 -32.79 -29.61
N GLN A 302 -38.23 -32.32 -30.73
CA GLN A 302 -39.09 -31.15 -30.96
C GLN A 302 -38.36 -29.81 -31.23
N ASN A 303 -38.81 -29.14 -32.29
CA ASN A 303 -38.36 -27.85 -32.81
C ASN A 303 -38.41 -26.71 -31.75
N GLY A 304 -37.45 -26.68 -30.84
CA GLY A 304 -37.35 -25.66 -29.79
C GLY A 304 -36.46 -24.49 -30.20
N THR A 305 -37.05 -23.31 -30.38
CA THR A 305 -36.37 -22.03 -30.65
C THR A 305 -35.29 -21.76 -29.59
N GLN A 306 -34.08 -21.38 -30.02
CA GLN A 306 -32.95 -21.09 -29.12
C GLN A 306 -33.31 -19.93 -28.16
N LYS A 307 -33.28 -20.17 -26.85
CA LYS A 307 -33.69 -19.16 -25.85
C LYS A 307 -32.56 -18.17 -25.57
N ASP A 308 -32.91 -16.89 -25.44
CA ASP A 308 -32.00 -15.84 -25.00
C ASP A 308 -31.84 -15.83 -23.46
N ILE A 309 -30.78 -15.18 -22.96
CA ILE A 309 -30.42 -15.23 -21.54
C ILE A 309 -31.46 -14.58 -20.61
N ILE A 310 -32.17 -13.54 -21.07
CA ILE A 310 -33.26 -12.91 -20.30
C ILE A 310 -34.40 -13.92 -20.16
N GLN A 311 -34.75 -14.61 -21.24
CA GLN A 311 -35.75 -15.68 -21.20
C GLN A 311 -35.34 -16.83 -20.28
N CYS A 312 -34.05 -17.13 -20.16
CA CYS A 312 -33.57 -18.16 -19.23
C CYS A 312 -33.70 -17.75 -17.77
N LEU A 313 -33.36 -16.50 -17.45
CA LEU A 313 -33.51 -15.96 -16.10
C LEU A 313 -35.00 -15.99 -15.70
N LEU A 314 -35.89 -15.49 -16.56
CA LEU A 314 -37.34 -15.55 -16.34
C LEU A 314 -37.83 -17.00 -16.13
N ASN A 315 -37.41 -17.94 -16.99
CA ASN A 315 -37.78 -19.36 -16.85
C ASN A 315 -37.23 -19.99 -15.56
N ASN A 316 -36.05 -19.58 -15.11
CA ASN A 316 -35.46 -20.07 -13.87
C ASN A 316 -36.28 -19.65 -12.66
N LEU A 317 -36.64 -18.37 -12.56
CA LEU A 317 -37.56 -17.89 -11.50
C LEU A 317 -38.91 -18.61 -11.57
N GLN A 318 -39.47 -18.80 -12.77
CA GLN A 318 -40.73 -19.52 -12.93
C GLN A 318 -40.66 -20.97 -12.44
N ASN A 319 -39.53 -21.65 -12.62
CA ASN A 319 -39.32 -23.01 -12.12
C ASN A 319 -39.14 -23.02 -10.59
N GLU A 320 -38.42 -22.05 -10.03
CA GLU A 320 -38.25 -21.88 -8.58
C GLU A 320 -39.60 -21.56 -7.88
N ILE A 321 -40.49 -20.82 -8.55
CA ILE A 321 -41.85 -20.54 -8.07
C ILE A 321 -42.70 -21.82 -8.05
N LYS A 322 -42.63 -22.68 -9.07
CA LYS A 322 -43.35 -23.97 -9.08
C LYS A 322 -42.96 -24.88 -7.92
N THR A 323 -41.68 -24.90 -7.53
CA THR A 323 -41.24 -25.63 -6.34
C THR A 323 -41.79 -25.04 -5.04
N CYS A 324 -42.01 -23.72 -4.97
CA CYS A 324 -42.63 -23.04 -3.83
C CYS A 324 -44.11 -23.44 -3.64
N GLU A 325 -44.86 -23.69 -4.71
CA GLU A 325 -46.28 -24.07 -4.65
C GLU A 325 -46.51 -25.51 -4.14
N THR A 326 -45.54 -26.41 -4.34
CA THR A 326 -45.64 -27.86 -4.03
C THR A 326 -45.37 -28.25 -2.57
N GLN A 327 -44.84 -27.36 -1.71
CA GLN A 327 -44.62 -27.65 -0.29
C GLN A 327 -45.86 -27.26 0.55
N SER A 328 -46.84 -28.16 0.67
CA SER A 328 -48.15 -27.87 1.25
C SER A 328 -48.40 -28.33 2.70
N ASN A 329 -47.38 -28.56 3.54
CA ASN A 329 -47.63 -28.96 4.93
C ASN A 329 -47.13 -27.91 5.93
N CYS A 330 -47.94 -26.87 6.14
CA CYS A 330 -47.82 -25.95 7.28
C CYS A 330 -49.22 -25.52 7.77
N ASP A 331 -50.03 -26.47 8.23
CA ASP A 331 -51.25 -26.17 8.99
C ASP A 331 -50.95 -26.30 10.49
N THR A 332 -50.42 -25.23 11.09
CA THR A 332 -50.73 -24.74 12.45
C THR A 332 -49.84 -23.54 12.80
N LEU A 333 -50.43 -22.36 12.82
CA LEU A 333 -49.86 -21.13 13.39
C LEU A 333 -50.86 -20.59 14.42
N PRO A 334 -50.44 -20.21 15.64
CA PRO A 334 -51.19 -19.24 16.43
C PRO A 334 -51.01 -17.82 15.82
N PRO A 335 -52.01 -16.94 15.98
CA PRO A 335 -52.08 -15.67 15.25
C PRO A 335 -51.34 -14.51 15.94
N SER A 336 -51.05 -13.50 15.14
CA SER A 336 -50.73 -12.10 15.46
C SER A 336 -49.32 -11.76 15.97
N VAL A 337 -48.49 -11.25 15.03
CA VAL A 337 -47.81 -9.96 15.22
C VAL A 337 -48.01 -9.16 13.93
N GLU A 338 -49.17 -8.49 13.84
CA GLU A 338 -49.37 -7.37 12.93
C GLU A 338 -48.63 -6.16 13.49
N ASN A 339 -47.61 -5.72 12.74
CA ASN A 339 -46.91 -4.43 12.71
C ASN A 339 -45.39 -4.58 12.77
N LEU A 340 -44.81 -4.92 11.62
CA LEU A 340 -43.44 -4.51 11.28
C LEU A 340 -43.54 -3.30 10.35
N THR A 341 -43.51 -2.10 10.93
CA THR A 341 -42.95 -0.94 10.24
C THR A 341 -41.48 -1.25 9.99
N ILE A 342 -41.10 -1.33 8.71
CA ILE A 342 -39.70 -1.34 8.30
C ILE A 342 -39.19 0.08 8.51
N VAL A 343 -38.34 0.28 9.52
CA VAL A 343 -37.30 1.29 9.46
C VAL A 343 -36.03 0.51 9.13
N GLU A 344 -35.45 0.81 7.96
CA GLU A 344 -34.08 0.45 7.65
C GLU A 344 -33.18 1.21 8.63
N ASP A 345 -32.47 0.47 9.50
CA ASP A 345 -31.15 0.77 10.07
C ASP A 345 -31.00 0.08 11.44
N ILE A 346 -30.15 -0.95 11.53
CA ILE A 346 -29.23 -1.15 12.67
C ILE A 346 -27.88 -1.70 12.14
N ASP A 347 -26.89 -0.82 12.25
CA ASP A 347 -25.47 -0.98 12.66
C ASP A 347 -24.90 -2.41 12.88
N PRO A 348 -23.72 -2.75 12.30
CA PRO A 348 -23.01 -3.99 12.56
C PRO A 348 -22.07 -3.87 13.79
N ASP A 349 -22.61 -3.69 14.99
CA ASP A 349 -21.85 -3.87 16.25
C ASP A 349 -22.80 -4.11 17.45
N ASP A 350 -23.19 -5.37 17.75
CA ASP A 350 -23.22 -5.94 19.12
C ASP A 350 -23.65 -7.43 19.17
N GLN A 351 -22.87 -8.18 19.94
CA GLN A 351 -23.05 -9.42 20.73
C GLN A 351 -23.84 -10.69 20.30
N ASP A 352 -23.12 -11.82 20.52
CA ASP A 352 -23.54 -13.13 21.04
C ASP A 352 -24.99 -13.29 21.51
N THR A 353 -25.68 -14.33 21.02
CA THR A 353 -26.26 -15.38 21.89
C THR A 353 -26.57 -16.65 21.06
N GLN A 354 -26.02 -17.80 21.46
CA GLN A 354 -26.47 -19.12 21.01
C GLN A 354 -27.71 -19.57 21.79
N ILE A 355 -28.69 -20.21 21.14
CA ILE A 355 -29.51 -21.26 21.75
C ILE A 355 -29.69 -22.38 20.73
N GLU A 356 -29.14 -23.55 21.05
CA GLU A 356 -29.33 -24.81 20.34
C GLU A 356 -30.40 -25.64 21.10
N ILE A 357 -31.37 -26.22 20.38
CA ILE A 357 -32.24 -27.29 20.91
C ILE A 357 -32.20 -28.46 19.91
N VAL A 358 -31.73 -29.61 20.39
CA VAL A 358 -31.72 -30.89 19.66
C VAL A 358 -32.71 -31.86 20.30
N PRO A 359 -33.54 -32.57 19.51
CA PRO A 359 -34.15 -33.81 19.97
C PRO A 359 -33.77 -35.02 19.09
N GLY A 360 -32.98 -35.93 19.69
CA GLY A 360 -33.22 -37.38 19.76
C GLY A 360 -33.00 -38.28 18.54
N VAL A 361 -31.99 -39.17 18.62
CA VAL A 361 -32.10 -40.63 18.32
C VAL A 361 -31.06 -41.41 19.18
N CYS A 362 -31.50 -42.51 19.79
CA CYS A 362 -30.74 -43.38 20.71
C CYS A 362 -29.80 -44.40 20.02
N ASN A 363 -28.79 -44.81 20.80
CA ASN A 363 -28.06 -46.09 20.81
C ASN A 363 -27.04 -46.44 19.71
N THR A 364 -25.76 -46.19 20.01
CA THR A 364 -24.67 -47.18 19.84
C THR A 364 -23.59 -46.91 20.90
N VAL A 365 -23.34 -47.90 21.78
CA VAL A 365 -22.24 -47.82 22.76
C VAL A 365 -20.94 -48.14 22.03
N VAL A 366 -20.16 -47.12 21.70
CA VAL A 366 -18.75 -47.25 21.31
C VAL A 366 -17.89 -46.93 22.54
N LYS A 367 -17.03 -47.88 22.90
CA LYS A 367 -16.07 -47.76 24.01
C LYS A 367 -15.20 -46.51 23.81
N PRO A 368 -15.13 -45.55 24.75
CA PRO A 368 -14.41 -44.30 24.52
C PRO A 368 -12.90 -44.53 24.48
N THR A 369 -12.30 -44.28 23.32
CA THR A 369 -10.88 -43.93 23.21
C THR A 369 -10.63 -42.63 24.00
N PRO A 370 -9.45 -42.46 24.62
CA PRO A 370 -9.10 -41.22 25.33
C PRO A 370 -9.31 -40.00 24.41
N PRO A 371 -9.84 -38.88 24.91
CA PRO A 371 -10.06 -37.70 24.08
C PRO A 371 -8.74 -37.27 23.44
N GLU A 372 -8.71 -37.16 22.11
CA GLU A 372 -7.55 -36.59 21.42
C GLU A 372 -7.34 -35.15 21.94
N PRO A 373 -6.10 -34.76 22.30
CA PRO A 373 -5.84 -33.41 22.79
C PRO A 373 -6.22 -32.36 21.73
N PRO A 374 -6.62 -31.14 22.14
CA PRO A 374 -7.19 -30.16 21.22
C PRO A 374 -6.14 -29.72 20.19
N LEU A 375 -6.58 -29.57 18.93
CA LEU A 375 -5.78 -29.07 17.81
C LEU A 375 -5.92 -27.55 17.69
N THR A 376 -4.86 -26.87 17.24
CA THR A 376 -4.95 -25.46 16.81
C THR A 376 -5.95 -25.34 15.66
N CYS A 377 -6.50 -24.15 15.43
CA CYS A 377 -7.45 -23.96 14.31
C CYS A 377 -6.79 -24.26 12.94
N VAL A 378 -5.48 -24.03 12.80
CA VAL A 378 -4.71 -24.33 11.59
C VAL A 378 -4.57 -25.84 11.38
N GLU A 379 -4.24 -26.58 12.44
CA GLU A 379 -4.16 -28.05 12.38
C GLU A 379 -5.53 -28.68 12.16
N ARG A 380 -6.61 -28.07 12.67
CA ARG A 380 -7.99 -28.49 12.42
C ARG A 380 -8.39 -28.29 10.95
N ALA A 381 -8.07 -27.14 10.38
CA ALA A 381 -8.28 -26.86 8.97
C ALA A 381 -7.55 -27.89 8.09
N ALA A 382 -6.28 -28.17 8.39
CA ALA A 382 -5.49 -29.17 7.68
C ALA A 382 -6.06 -30.59 7.84
N LYS A 383 -6.46 -30.99 9.06
CA LYS A 383 -7.09 -32.28 9.34
C LYS A 383 -8.38 -32.47 8.54
N GLN A 384 -9.24 -31.45 8.49
CA GLN A 384 -10.49 -31.53 7.71
C GLN A 384 -10.25 -31.73 6.21
N LEU A 385 -9.32 -30.96 5.62
CA LEU A 385 -8.97 -31.13 4.20
C LEU A 385 -8.44 -32.52 3.90
N ARG A 386 -7.66 -33.09 4.84
CA ARG A 386 -7.17 -34.46 4.73
C ARG A 386 -8.30 -35.48 4.82
N GLU A 387 -9.21 -35.35 5.78
CA GLU A 387 -10.37 -36.23 5.91
C GLU A 387 -11.31 -36.15 4.70
N GLU A 388 -11.49 -34.96 4.11
CA GLU A 388 -12.23 -34.75 2.86
C GLU A 388 -11.54 -35.45 1.67
N ALA A 389 -10.23 -35.32 1.57
CA ALA A 389 -9.43 -36.01 0.55
C ALA A 389 -9.52 -37.54 0.71
N GLU A 390 -9.41 -38.06 1.94
CA GLU A 390 -9.55 -39.49 2.23
C GLU A 390 -10.94 -40.03 1.90
N LYS A 391 -12.03 -39.33 2.27
CA LYS A 391 -13.40 -39.71 1.90
C LYS A 391 -13.61 -39.74 0.39
N SER A 392 -12.94 -38.84 -0.35
CA SER A 392 -13.01 -38.85 -1.81
C SER A 392 -12.37 -40.09 -2.45
N LEU A 393 -11.54 -40.83 -1.70
CA LEU A 393 -10.92 -42.10 -2.09
C LEU A 393 -11.82 -43.32 -1.92
N ASP A 394 -12.88 -43.26 -1.09
CA ASP A 394 -13.77 -44.41 -0.86
C ASP A 394 -14.53 -44.85 -2.13
N ASN A 395 -14.53 -44.00 -3.17
CA ASN A 395 -15.09 -44.26 -4.50
C ASN A 395 -14.02 -44.51 -5.59
N ILE A 396 -12.74 -44.69 -5.23
CA ILE A 396 -11.62 -44.85 -6.18
C ILE A 396 -11.04 -46.28 -6.15
N ASP A 397 -10.48 -46.71 -7.29
CA ASP A 397 -9.83 -48.01 -7.51
C ASP A 397 -8.90 -48.44 -6.35
N SER A 398 -9.06 -49.68 -5.89
CA SER A 398 -8.11 -50.33 -4.98
C SER A 398 -6.70 -50.42 -5.58
N SER A 399 -6.53 -50.24 -6.90
CA SER A 399 -5.24 -50.21 -7.58
C SER A 399 -4.32 -49.02 -7.22
N LEU A 400 -4.86 -47.90 -6.70
CA LEU A 400 -4.03 -46.78 -6.20
C LEU A 400 -3.41 -47.11 -4.83
N LYS A 401 -4.14 -47.87 -4.01
CA LYS A 401 -3.72 -48.34 -2.71
C LYS A 401 -3.00 -49.67 -2.88
N VAL A 402 -1.68 -49.59 -3.00
CA VAL A 402 -0.83 -50.73 -3.27
C VAL A 402 -0.98 -51.78 -2.18
N ASP A 403 -1.17 -53.04 -2.57
CA ASP A 403 -1.25 -54.16 -1.65
C ASP A 403 0.05 -54.23 -0.82
N ARG A 404 -0.08 -54.39 0.50
CA ARG A 404 1.00 -54.19 1.48
C ARG A 404 2.10 -55.25 1.35
N THR A 405 2.96 -55.13 0.34
CA THR A 405 4.23 -55.85 0.34
C THR A 405 5.07 -55.32 1.50
N THR A 406 5.63 -56.22 2.31
CA THR A 406 6.46 -55.91 3.46
C THR A 406 7.53 -54.88 3.08
N PHE A 407 7.47 -53.68 3.65
CA PHE A 407 8.55 -52.71 3.54
C PHE A 407 9.83 -53.35 4.10
N ASN A 408 10.78 -53.68 3.23
CA ASN A 408 12.04 -54.35 3.58
C ASN A 408 13.12 -53.38 4.12
N GLY A 409 12.71 -52.19 4.57
CA GLY A 409 13.63 -51.24 5.19
C GLY A 409 14.12 -51.72 6.56
N ARG A 410 15.32 -51.29 6.95
CA ARG A 410 15.87 -51.60 8.28
C ARG A 410 15.25 -50.69 9.33
N CYS A 411 14.18 -51.17 9.97
CA CYS A 411 13.44 -50.46 11.03
C CYS A 411 13.94 -50.82 12.43
N LYS A 412 13.60 -50.00 13.44
CA LYS A 412 13.91 -50.22 14.86
C LYS A 412 15.41 -50.46 15.13
N GLN A 413 16.28 -49.83 14.33
CA GLN A 413 17.73 -49.90 14.51
C GLN A 413 18.21 -49.01 15.66
N ILE A 414 17.53 -47.90 15.92
CA ILE A 414 17.82 -47.02 17.06
C ILE A 414 17.16 -47.58 18.31
N LYS A 415 17.97 -47.81 19.33
CA LYS A 415 17.54 -48.22 20.67
C LYS A 415 18.25 -47.34 21.69
N LYS A 416 17.51 -46.94 22.72
CA LYS A 416 18.07 -46.26 23.88
C LYS A 416 18.68 -47.32 24.79
N GLU A 417 20.01 -47.36 24.85
CA GLU A 417 20.72 -48.31 25.72
C GLU A 417 20.60 -47.82 27.17
N ASN A 418 19.74 -48.48 27.97
CA ASN A 418 19.54 -48.17 29.38
C ASN A 418 20.64 -48.81 30.22
N GLY A 419 21.64 -48.01 30.61
CA GLY A 419 22.77 -48.48 31.40
C GLY A 419 23.29 -47.49 32.43
N ALA A 420 22.44 -46.86 33.27
CA ALA A 420 22.85 -46.36 34.59
C ALA A 420 21.65 -45.84 35.43
N PRO A 421 21.56 -46.17 36.74
CA PRO A 421 20.47 -45.69 37.61
C PRO A 421 20.56 -44.22 38.06
N ASN A 422 21.55 -43.43 37.61
CA ASN A 422 21.72 -42.05 38.07
C ASN A 422 22.35 -41.16 36.97
N GLY A 423 21.58 -40.24 36.40
CA GLY A 423 22.06 -39.03 35.71
C GLY A 423 22.62 -39.14 34.28
N ASP A 424 23.05 -40.31 33.82
CA ASP A 424 23.72 -40.48 32.51
C ASP A 424 22.77 -40.66 31.28
N ALA A 425 21.45 -40.60 31.48
CA ALA A 425 20.46 -40.87 30.43
C ALA A 425 20.45 -39.87 29.24
N CYS A 426 21.17 -38.75 29.35
CA CYS A 426 21.28 -37.71 28.32
C CYS A 426 22.65 -37.68 27.62
N ASP A 427 23.58 -38.59 27.95
CA ASP A 427 24.86 -38.69 27.24
C ASP A 427 24.70 -39.52 25.97
N PHE A 428 24.80 -38.86 24.81
CA PHE A 428 24.66 -39.49 23.49
C PHE A 428 25.61 -40.69 23.31
N LYS A 429 26.85 -40.60 23.81
CA LYS A 429 27.86 -41.67 23.66
C LYS A 429 27.42 -42.96 24.34
N LYS A 430 26.73 -42.84 25.47
CA LYS A 430 26.26 -43.96 26.29
C LYS A 430 24.87 -44.47 25.89
N THR A 431 24.03 -43.64 25.26
CA THR A 431 22.63 -44.00 24.95
C THR A 431 22.38 -44.41 23.51
N TYR A 432 22.88 -43.65 22.53
CA TYR A 432 22.48 -43.80 21.12
C TYR A 432 23.66 -43.97 20.15
N GLU A 433 24.90 -43.67 20.55
CA GLU A 433 26.04 -43.63 19.61
C GLU A 433 26.23 -44.94 18.84
N THR A 434 26.17 -46.10 19.51
CA THR A 434 26.29 -47.42 18.88
C THR A 434 25.20 -47.67 17.85
N SER A 435 23.94 -47.38 18.21
CA SER A 435 22.77 -47.62 17.37
C SER A 435 22.70 -46.63 16.18
N VAL A 436 23.05 -45.37 16.38
CA VAL A 436 23.12 -44.34 15.32
C VAL A 436 24.24 -44.63 14.31
N LYS A 437 25.40 -45.12 14.76
CA LYS A 437 26.49 -45.53 13.85
C LYS A 437 26.09 -46.68 12.92
N SER A 438 25.12 -47.51 13.34
CA SER A 438 24.64 -48.65 12.55
C SER A 438 23.69 -48.25 11.39
N LEU A 439 23.13 -47.03 11.42
CA LEU A 439 22.26 -46.52 10.36
C LEU A 439 23.06 -46.31 9.07
N LYS A 440 22.45 -46.60 7.90
CA LYS A 440 23.12 -46.38 6.61
C LYS A 440 23.41 -44.90 6.39
N GLU A 441 24.57 -44.54 5.88
CA GLU A 441 24.81 -43.18 5.39
C GLU A 441 24.58 -43.13 3.88
N THR A 442 23.39 -42.69 3.48
CA THR A 442 22.96 -42.61 2.07
C THR A 442 22.96 -41.17 1.56
N CYS A 443 22.91 -40.19 2.47
CA CYS A 443 22.77 -38.76 2.19
C CYS A 443 24.14 -38.06 2.22
N LYS A 444 24.67 -37.65 1.05
CA LYS A 444 25.91 -36.86 0.92
C LYS A 444 25.68 -35.34 1.12
N SER A 445 24.70 -34.92 1.91
CA SER A 445 24.37 -33.49 2.07
C SER A 445 25.44 -32.73 2.86
N LYS A 446 25.51 -31.40 2.70
CA LYS A 446 26.50 -30.53 3.34
C LYS A 446 26.35 -30.52 4.88
N GLY A 447 26.99 -31.46 5.56
CA GLY A 447 27.22 -31.45 7.02
C GLY A 447 25.98 -31.32 7.91
N LYS A 448 26.21 -31.08 9.21
CA LYS A 448 25.18 -30.82 10.24
C LYS A 448 24.50 -29.44 10.09
N GLU A 449 25.04 -28.57 9.25
CA GLU A 449 24.69 -27.14 9.19
C GLU A 449 23.22 -26.87 8.84
N ARG A 450 22.53 -27.76 8.10
CA ARG A 450 21.11 -27.57 7.71
C ARG A 450 20.10 -27.57 8.87
N PHE A 451 20.52 -28.01 10.05
CA PHE A 451 19.71 -28.06 11.27
C PHE A 451 20.23 -27.16 12.40
N LYS A 452 21.33 -26.46 12.15
CA LYS A 452 21.98 -25.63 13.15
C LYS A 452 21.12 -24.41 13.46
N ILE A 453 20.94 -24.12 14.74
CA ILE A 453 20.22 -22.92 15.18
C ILE A 453 21.04 -21.68 14.79
N GLY A 454 20.38 -20.67 14.24
CA GLY A 454 21.04 -19.46 13.73
C GLY A 454 21.66 -19.57 12.33
N GLN A 455 21.46 -20.69 11.62
CA GLN A 455 21.81 -20.83 10.21
C GLN A 455 21.06 -19.81 9.34
N GLU A 456 21.70 -19.29 8.30
CA GLU A 456 21.10 -18.32 7.38
C GLU A 456 19.96 -18.93 6.55
N TRP A 457 18.81 -18.26 6.53
CA TRP A 457 17.66 -18.60 5.70
C TRP A 457 17.75 -17.89 4.35
N LYS A 458 17.77 -18.67 3.28
CA LYS A 458 17.88 -18.11 1.92
C LYS A 458 16.51 -17.58 1.48
N CYS A 459 16.39 -16.28 1.24
CA CYS A 459 15.17 -15.68 0.71
C CYS A 459 15.30 -15.44 -0.80
N GLU A 460 14.35 -15.97 -1.57
CA GLU A 460 14.32 -15.87 -3.03
C GLU A 460 12.96 -15.35 -3.50
N TYR A 461 12.95 -14.59 -4.60
CA TYR A 461 11.72 -14.12 -5.21
C TYR A 461 10.93 -15.26 -5.84
N ILE A 462 9.68 -15.45 -5.40
CA ILE A 462 8.78 -16.47 -5.93
C ILE A 462 7.79 -15.81 -6.88
N ARG A 463 7.95 -16.05 -8.18
CA ARG A 463 7.16 -15.42 -9.25
C ARG A 463 5.66 -15.62 -9.09
N ASP A 464 5.21 -16.82 -8.70
CA ASP A 464 3.78 -17.12 -8.57
C ASP A 464 3.13 -16.49 -7.31
N ILE A 465 3.96 -15.97 -6.39
CA ILE A 465 3.52 -15.15 -5.25
C ILE A 465 3.70 -13.66 -5.56
N GLY A 466 4.72 -13.28 -6.31
CA GLY A 466 5.08 -11.89 -6.57
C GLY A 466 5.93 -11.25 -5.47
N LYS A 467 6.48 -12.04 -4.53
CA LYS A 467 7.22 -11.58 -3.34
C LYS A 467 8.42 -12.49 -3.02
N ASP A 468 9.32 -12.00 -2.17
CA ASP A 468 10.42 -12.80 -1.61
C ASP A 468 9.92 -13.76 -0.52
N LEU A 469 10.29 -15.04 -0.61
CA LEU A 469 10.01 -16.05 0.41
C LEU A 469 11.31 -16.64 0.96
N CYS A 470 11.44 -16.71 2.28
CA CYS A 470 12.57 -17.33 2.96
C CYS A 470 12.39 -18.86 3.04
N ILE A 471 13.43 -19.59 2.66
CA ILE A 471 13.42 -21.04 2.49
C ILE A 471 14.19 -21.70 3.64
N PRO A 472 13.60 -22.70 4.34
CA PRO A 472 14.29 -23.40 5.43
C PRO A 472 15.58 -24.06 4.96
N PRO A 473 16.70 -23.92 5.70
CA PRO A 473 17.95 -24.65 5.41
C PRO A 473 17.74 -26.17 5.30
N ARG A 474 16.87 -26.73 6.16
CA ARG A 474 16.43 -28.13 6.11
C ARG A 474 15.94 -28.55 4.73
N LYS A 475 15.10 -27.73 4.08
CA LYS A 475 14.50 -27.97 2.76
C LYS A 475 15.53 -27.91 1.64
N VAL A 476 16.48 -26.98 1.72
CA VAL A 476 17.52 -26.74 0.71
C VAL A 476 18.43 -27.96 0.59
N ASP A 477 18.88 -28.49 1.73
CA ASP A 477 19.84 -29.60 1.82
C ASP A 477 19.19 -30.95 2.18
N MET A 478 17.87 -31.07 1.98
CA MET A 478 17.09 -32.30 2.20
C MET A 478 17.63 -33.48 1.38
N CYS A 479 17.56 -34.71 1.91
CA CYS A 479 18.11 -35.91 1.29
C CYS A 479 17.28 -36.39 0.09
N MET A 480 17.54 -35.76 -1.07
CA MET A 480 16.73 -35.96 -2.28
C MET A 480 17.46 -36.73 -3.39
N LYS A 481 18.60 -37.35 -3.09
CA LYS A 481 19.46 -37.98 -4.10
C LYS A 481 18.74 -39.13 -4.81
N ASP A 482 18.11 -40.02 -4.05
CA ASP A 482 17.42 -41.18 -4.61
C ASP A 482 16.16 -40.77 -5.37
N LEU A 483 15.48 -39.73 -4.90
CA LEU A 483 14.33 -39.14 -5.57
C LEU A 483 14.73 -38.48 -6.91
N LYS A 484 15.91 -37.86 -6.98
CA LYS A 484 16.49 -37.30 -8.22
C LYS A 484 16.89 -38.39 -9.23
N ASN A 485 16.99 -39.65 -8.83
CA ASN A 485 17.37 -40.77 -9.68
C ASN A 485 16.17 -41.62 -10.15
N ILE A 486 14.96 -41.28 -9.71
CA ILE A 486 13.73 -41.92 -10.19
C ILE A 486 13.60 -41.68 -11.70
N THR A 487 13.28 -42.74 -12.46
CA THR A 487 13.02 -42.71 -13.91
C THR A 487 11.96 -43.75 -14.28
N THR A 488 11.32 -43.58 -15.44
CA THR A 488 10.36 -44.56 -15.99
C THR A 488 10.97 -45.92 -16.33
N ARG A 489 12.30 -46.03 -16.43
CA ARG A 489 12.99 -47.31 -16.65
C ARG A 489 12.93 -48.22 -15.41
N ASN A 490 12.91 -47.62 -14.22
CA ASN A 490 12.95 -48.34 -12.96
C ASN A 490 11.59 -48.35 -12.25
N ILE A 491 10.72 -47.39 -12.57
CA ILE A 491 9.40 -47.24 -11.95
C ILE A 491 8.35 -47.20 -13.06
N THR A 492 7.55 -48.26 -13.13
CA THR A 492 6.52 -48.46 -14.15
C THR A 492 5.11 -48.50 -13.58
N ASN A 493 4.96 -48.74 -12.28
CA ASN A 493 3.66 -48.86 -11.60
C ASN A 493 3.66 -48.22 -10.20
N SER A 494 2.47 -48.18 -9.59
CA SER A 494 2.19 -47.60 -8.28
C SER A 494 3.04 -48.23 -7.16
N THR A 495 3.19 -49.56 -7.15
CA THR A 495 3.95 -50.33 -6.15
C THR A 495 5.43 -49.95 -6.13
N GLN A 496 6.06 -49.91 -7.31
CA GLN A 496 7.47 -49.55 -7.44
C GLN A 496 7.71 -48.09 -7.01
N LEU A 497 6.75 -47.20 -7.29
CA LEU A 497 6.83 -45.80 -6.85
C LEU A 497 6.77 -45.71 -5.32
N LEU A 498 5.82 -46.41 -4.69
CA LEU A 498 5.69 -46.43 -3.23
C LEU A 498 6.96 -46.94 -2.55
N GLN A 499 7.47 -48.10 -2.96
CA GLN A 499 8.68 -48.70 -2.39
C GLN A 499 9.86 -47.72 -2.46
N LYS A 500 10.04 -47.06 -3.61
CA LYS A 500 11.12 -46.08 -3.78
C LYS A 500 10.94 -44.84 -2.90
N LEU A 501 9.71 -44.38 -2.71
CA LEU A 501 9.41 -43.25 -1.84
C LEU A 501 9.56 -43.58 -0.36
N GLN A 502 9.25 -44.81 0.06
CA GLN A 502 9.53 -45.30 1.40
C GLN A 502 11.03 -45.32 1.68
N GLU A 503 11.87 -45.75 0.72
CA GLU A 503 13.33 -45.66 0.85
C GLU A 503 13.81 -44.21 0.98
N VAL A 504 13.29 -43.29 0.15
CA VAL A 504 13.63 -41.86 0.23
C VAL A 504 13.25 -41.29 1.61
N ALA A 505 12.07 -41.63 2.10
CA ALA A 505 11.56 -41.18 3.38
C ALA A 505 12.38 -41.73 4.56
N GLN A 506 12.73 -43.02 4.54
CA GLN A 506 13.62 -43.64 5.52
C GLN A 506 15.01 -42.99 5.51
N ASN A 507 15.59 -42.74 4.34
CA ASN A 507 16.90 -42.09 4.23
C ASN A 507 16.90 -40.67 4.81
N GLU A 508 15.84 -39.88 4.58
CA GLU A 508 15.70 -38.55 5.20
C GLU A 508 15.53 -38.67 6.72
N GLY A 509 14.72 -39.63 7.20
CA GLY A 509 14.52 -39.89 8.63
C GLY A 509 15.82 -40.28 9.34
N ASP A 510 16.60 -41.18 8.76
CA ASP A 510 17.91 -41.61 9.26
C ASP A 510 18.93 -40.46 9.28
N ASP A 511 18.95 -39.59 8.25
CA ASP A 511 19.82 -38.40 8.21
C ASP A 511 19.46 -37.37 9.29
N ILE A 512 18.15 -37.15 9.51
CA ILE A 512 17.65 -36.29 10.59
C ILE A 512 18.12 -36.83 11.95
N LEU A 513 17.95 -38.13 12.20
CA LEU A 513 18.39 -38.79 13.44
C LEU A 513 19.88 -38.62 13.68
N LYS A 514 20.70 -38.92 12.67
CA LYS A 514 22.16 -38.77 12.75
C LYS A 514 22.63 -37.37 13.11
N LYS A 515 21.90 -36.34 12.66
CA LYS A 515 22.30 -34.94 12.84
C LYS A 515 21.75 -34.32 14.11
N LEU A 516 20.50 -34.62 14.47
CA LEU A 516 19.82 -33.98 15.60
C LEU A 516 19.98 -34.73 16.92
N LEU A 517 19.98 -36.07 16.90
CA LEU A 517 20.03 -36.88 18.13
C LEU A 517 21.31 -36.64 18.96
N PRO A 518 22.52 -36.45 18.36
CA PRO A 518 23.73 -36.14 19.13
C PRO A 518 23.67 -34.86 19.96
N GLU A 519 22.84 -33.90 19.56
CA GLU A 519 22.70 -32.59 20.21
C GLU A 519 21.43 -32.51 21.07
N ASN A 520 20.56 -33.54 21.02
CA ASN A 520 19.23 -33.52 21.61
C ASN A 520 18.85 -34.85 22.31
N THR A 521 19.80 -35.50 22.98
CA THR A 521 19.63 -36.81 23.65
C THR A 521 18.49 -36.89 24.67
N CYS A 522 18.07 -35.75 25.24
CA CYS A 522 16.92 -35.65 26.17
C CYS A 522 15.86 -34.66 25.69
N ASN A 523 15.90 -34.36 24.39
CA ASN A 523 14.96 -33.50 23.71
C ASN A 523 14.62 -34.08 22.33
N GLU A 524 14.36 -35.40 22.31
CA GLU A 524 14.18 -36.18 21.08
C GLU A 524 12.97 -35.70 20.24
N ARG A 525 12.05 -34.92 20.82
CA ARG A 525 10.92 -34.28 20.10
C ARG A 525 11.36 -33.44 18.89
N VAL A 526 12.57 -32.84 18.94
CA VAL A 526 13.10 -32.01 17.84
C VAL A 526 13.27 -32.82 16.55
N ILE A 527 13.44 -34.14 16.67
CA ILE A 527 13.49 -35.07 15.53
C ILE A 527 12.13 -35.13 14.84
N CYS A 528 11.04 -35.25 15.60
CA CYS A 528 9.69 -35.30 15.04
C CYS A 528 9.31 -33.97 14.36
N ASP A 529 9.77 -32.83 14.90
CA ASP A 529 9.58 -31.53 14.24
C ASP A 529 10.30 -31.45 12.89
N ALA A 530 11.51 -31.98 12.77
CA ALA A 530 12.21 -32.01 11.48
C ALA A 530 11.57 -33.01 10.49
N MET A 531 11.11 -34.17 10.99
CA MET A 531 10.46 -35.20 10.18
C MET A 531 9.10 -34.71 9.64
N LYS A 532 8.26 -34.05 10.45
CA LYS A 532 6.93 -33.59 10.00
C LYS A 532 7.03 -32.60 8.82
N TYR A 533 7.95 -31.65 8.88
CA TYR A 533 8.16 -30.69 7.78
C TYR A 533 8.78 -31.35 6.54
N SER A 534 9.69 -32.32 6.72
CA SER A 534 10.31 -33.03 5.61
C SER A 534 9.34 -33.97 4.90
N PHE A 535 8.48 -34.65 5.65
CA PHE A 535 7.37 -35.45 5.11
C PHE A 535 6.44 -34.58 4.26
N ALA A 536 6.04 -33.43 4.79
CA ALA A 536 5.18 -32.48 4.08
C ALA A 536 5.83 -31.96 2.79
N ASP A 537 7.13 -31.63 2.82
CA ASP A 537 7.87 -31.21 1.62
C ASP A 537 8.05 -32.32 0.58
N ILE A 538 8.16 -33.59 0.99
CA ILE A 538 8.12 -34.73 0.06
C ILE A 538 6.72 -34.80 -0.57
N GLY A 539 5.66 -34.67 0.22
CA GLY A 539 4.29 -34.61 -0.24
C GLY A 539 4.08 -33.55 -1.32
N ASP A 540 4.53 -32.31 -1.11
CA ASP A 540 4.41 -31.24 -2.11
C ASP A 540 5.10 -31.58 -3.43
N ILE A 541 6.26 -32.25 -3.35
CA ILE A 541 7.02 -32.67 -4.53
C ILE A 541 6.27 -33.75 -5.29
N ILE A 542 5.70 -34.74 -4.58
CA ILE A 542 4.94 -35.83 -5.20
C ILE A 542 3.62 -35.35 -5.77
N ARG A 543 2.91 -34.44 -5.09
CA ARG A 543 1.67 -33.84 -5.58
C ARG A 543 1.88 -32.82 -6.70
N GLY A 544 3.08 -32.26 -6.84
CA GLY A 544 3.41 -31.31 -7.90
C GLY A 544 3.07 -29.84 -7.57
N ILE A 545 2.77 -29.55 -6.30
CA ILE A 545 2.35 -28.23 -5.78
C ILE A 545 3.52 -27.43 -5.17
N LYS A 546 4.76 -27.85 -5.45
CA LYS A 546 5.97 -27.23 -4.92
C LYS A 546 6.22 -25.87 -5.58
N ILE A 547 6.37 -24.82 -4.76
CA ILE A 547 6.50 -23.43 -5.23
C ILE A 547 7.93 -22.98 -5.56
N TRP A 548 8.95 -23.69 -5.05
CA TRP A 548 10.35 -23.32 -5.27
C TRP A 548 11.01 -24.16 -6.37
N ASN A 549 11.48 -23.56 -7.48
CA ASN A 549 12.15 -24.24 -8.58
C ASN A 549 13.58 -23.72 -8.81
N ASN A 550 14.57 -24.62 -8.79
CA ASN A 550 15.94 -24.29 -9.16
C ASN A 550 16.20 -24.71 -10.62
N HIS A 551 16.31 -23.73 -11.52
CA HIS A 551 16.15 -23.82 -12.98
C HIS A 551 17.27 -24.52 -13.77
N ARG A 552 17.83 -25.67 -13.35
CA ARG A 552 19.05 -26.18 -14.04
C ARG A 552 19.11 -27.61 -14.60
N LYS A 553 18.08 -28.47 -14.51
CA LYS A 553 18.00 -29.76 -15.26
C LYS A 553 16.53 -30.17 -15.41
N PRO A 554 16.13 -31.08 -16.35
CA PRO A 554 14.78 -31.64 -16.39
C PRO A 554 14.45 -32.23 -15.03
N GLY A 555 13.72 -31.42 -14.26
CA GLY A 555 13.59 -31.55 -12.82
C GLY A 555 12.69 -32.73 -12.52
N ILE A 556 12.92 -33.37 -11.39
CA ILE A 556 12.06 -34.38 -10.77
C ILE A 556 10.56 -34.39 -11.16
N GLN A 557 9.92 -33.23 -11.30
CA GLN A 557 8.53 -33.09 -11.74
C GLN A 557 8.27 -33.74 -13.09
N THR A 558 9.07 -33.48 -14.11
CA THR A 558 8.93 -34.11 -15.44
C THR A 558 9.03 -35.63 -15.37
N ARG A 559 9.85 -36.16 -14.47
CA ARG A 559 9.97 -37.62 -14.31
C ARG A 559 8.76 -38.21 -13.58
N LEU A 560 8.24 -37.50 -12.59
CA LEU A 560 7.00 -37.86 -11.92
C LEU A 560 5.82 -37.81 -12.89
N GLU A 561 5.71 -36.78 -13.74
CA GLU A 561 4.70 -36.69 -14.81
C GLU A 561 4.69 -37.94 -15.68
N TYR A 562 5.86 -38.38 -16.17
CA TYR A 562 5.95 -39.61 -16.97
C TYR A 562 5.58 -40.88 -16.19
N ILE A 563 6.00 -40.99 -14.92
CA ILE A 563 5.66 -42.14 -14.07
C ILE A 563 4.16 -42.19 -13.80
N PHE A 564 3.55 -41.05 -13.48
CA PHE A 564 2.11 -40.96 -13.28
C PHE A 564 1.33 -41.18 -14.58
N GLY A 565 1.89 -40.82 -15.73
CA GLY A 565 1.35 -41.22 -17.04
C GLY A 565 1.35 -42.74 -17.26
N ASN A 566 2.35 -43.47 -16.73
CA ASN A 566 2.33 -44.94 -16.76
C ASN A 566 1.32 -45.52 -15.77
N ILE A 567 1.24 -44.96 -14.54
CA ILE A 567 0.24 -45.36 -13.53
C ILE A 567 -1.18 -45.12 -14.07
N PHE A 568 -1.42 -43.99 -14.73
CA PHE A 568 -2.70 -43.66 -15.36
C PHE A 568 -3.13 -44.73 -16.38
N LYS A 569 -2.20 -45.25 -17.19
CA LYS A 569 -2.50 -46.32 -18.16
C LYS A 569 -2.95 -47.62 -17.50
N THR A 570 -2.51 -47.88 -16.26
CA THR A 570 -2.85 -49.09 -15.49
C THR A 570 -4.17 -48.98 -14.72
N LEU A 571 -4.79 -47.79 -14.64
CA LEU A 571 -6.07 -47.60 -13.96
C LEU A 571 -7.22 -48.26 -14.75
N ASN A 572 -8.30 -48.62 -14.03
CA ASN A 572 -9.54 -49.04 -14.66
C ASN A 572 -10.20 -47.90 -15.48
N GLU A 573 -11.14 -48.23 -16.37
CA GLU A 573 -11.71 -47.25 -17.31
C GLU A 573 -12.49 -46.12 -16.63
N ASP A 574 -13.15 -46.38 -15.50
CA ASP A 574 -13.89 -45.34 -14.79
C ASP A 574 -12.97 -44.33 -14.09
N ASN A 575 -11.85 -44.79 -13.53
CA ASN A 575 -10.84 -43.91 -12.97
C ASN A 575 -10.01 -43.21 -14.04
N LYS A 576 -9.78 -43.85 -15.20
CA LYS A 576 -9.20 -43.16 -16.36
C LYS A 576 -10.07 -41.99 -16.80
N LYS A 577 -11.40 -42.15 -16.87
CA LYS A 577 -12.31 -41.03 -17.17
C LYS A 577 -12.18 -39.90 -16.17
N LYS A 578 -12.03 -40.20 -14.87
CA LYS A 578 -11.88 -39.20 -13.80
C LYS A 578 -10.63 -38.32 -13.94
N TYR A 579 -9.51 -38.89 -14.41
CA TYR A 579 -8.21 -38.19 -14.49
C TYR A 579 -7.74 -37.91 -15.93
N LYS A 580 -8.59 -38.15 -16.94
CA LYS A 580 -8.22 -38.11 -18.37
C LYS A 580 -7.75 -36.72 -18.81
N ASP A 581 -8.39 -35.68 -18.29
CA ASP A 581 -8.21 -34.29 -18.73
C ASP A 581 -7.02 -33.60 -18.03
N GLU A 582 -6.20 -34.33 -17.27
CA GLU A 582 -5.05 -33.79 -16.52
C GLU A 582 -3.69 -34.06 -17.17
N PHE A 583 -3.66 -34.68 -18.36
CA PHE A 583 -2.40 -34.91 -19.09
C PHE A 583 -1.73 -33.57 -19.44
N PRO A 584 -0.38 -33.46 -19.32
CA PRO A 584 0.57 -34.46 -18.86
C PRO A 584 0.87 -34.42 -17.34
N PHE A 585 0.23 -33.53 -16.58
CA PHE A 585 0.65 -33.17 -15.23
C PHE A 585 0.04 -34.04 -14.12
N TYR A 586 -1.18 -34.53 -14.31
CA TYR A 586 -1.87 -35.49 -13.44
C TYR A 586 -1.97 -35.05 -11.96
N TYR A 587 -2.15 -33.75 -11.68
CA TYR A 587 -2.10 -33.21 -10.31
C TYR A 587 -3.09 -33.83 -9.32
N LYS A 588 -4.34 -34.11 -9.72
CA LYS A 588 -5.32 -34.74 -8.84
C LYS A 588 -5.06 -36.24 -8.69
N LEU A 589 -4.61 -36.92 -9.74
CA LEU A 589 -4.16 -38.32 -9.64
C LEU A 589 -2.97 -38.44 -8.68
N ARG A 590 -2.02 -37.50 -8.76
CA ARG A 590 -0.84 -37.43 -7.87
C ARG A 590 -1.23 -37.15 -6.42
N SER A 591 -2.20 -36.26 -6.20
CA SER A 591 -2.77 -35.99 -4.87
C SER A 591 -3.49 -37.21 -4.32
N ALA A 592 -4.42 -37.80 -5.07
CA ALA A 592 -5.13 -39.01 -4.66
C ALA A 592 -4.18 -40.18 -4.38
N TRP A 593 -3.14 -40.36 -5.19
CA TRP A 593 -2.10 -41.36 -4.96
C TRP A 593 -1.33 -41.10 -3.67
N TRP A 594 -0.93 -39.85 -3.41
CA TRP A 594 -0.28 -39.54 -2.15
C TRP A 594 -1.22 -39.81 -0.97
N ASP A 595 -2.47 -39.37 -1.04
CA ASP A 595 -3.44 -39.52 0.04
C ASP A 595 -3.67 -41.00 0.37
N ALA A 596 -3.71 -41.87 -0.66
CA ALA A 596 -3.81 -43.31 -0.49
C ALA A 596 -2.58 -43.98 0.17
N ASN A 597 -1.40 -43.37 0.06
CA ASN A 597 -0.11 -44.00 0.43
C ASN A 597 0.69 -43.23 1.51
N ARG A 598 0.24 -42.04 1.94
CA ARG A 598 0.97 -41.13 2.85
C ARG A 598 1.31 -41.77 4.20
N ARG A 599 0.44 -42.64 4.71
CA ARG A 599 0.66 -43.38 5.95
C ARG A 599 1.86 -44.32 5.84
N ASP A 600 2.01 -45.03 4.73
CA ASP A 600 3.11 -45.97 4.51
C ASP A 600 4.46 -45.25 4.33
N ILE A 601 4.43 -44.06 3.74
CA ILE A 601 5.61 -43.19 3.59
C ILE A 601 6.04 -42.63 4.96
N TRP A 602 5.09 -42.17 5.78
CA TRP A 602 5.37 -41.71 7.14
C TRP A 602 5.94 -42.82 8.02
N ASN A 603 5.36 -44.02 7.94
CA ASN A 603 5.86 -45.20 8.65
C ASN A 603 7.31 -45.50 8.29
N ALA A 604 7.68 -45.39 7.01
CA ALA A 604 9.07 -45.57 6.57
C ALA A 604 10.00 -44.46 7.11
N MET A 605 9.56 -43.20 7.11
CA MET A 605 10.35 -42.08 7.65
C MET A 605 10.61 -42.21 9.16
N THR A 606 9.61 -42.65 9.91
CA THR A 606 9.64 -42.71 11.38
C THR A 606 10.12 -44.04 11.93
N CYS A 607 10.40 -45.03 11.08
CA CYS A 607 10.65 -46.41 11.51
C CYS A 607 11.88 -46.60 12.43
N ASN A 608 12.82 -45.65 12.42
CA ASN A 608 14.01 -45.63 13.26
C ASN A 608 13.99 -44.51 14.32
N ALA A 609 12.88 -43.76 14.45
CA ALA A 609 12.73 -42.80 15.54
C ALA A 609 12.72 -43.53 16.90
N PRO A 610 13.35 -42.98 17.96
CA PRO A 610 13.34 -43.58 19.29
C PRO A 610 12.00 -43.37 20.02
N ASP A 611 11.69 -44.23 21.00
CA ASP A 611 10.38 -44.23 21.69
C ASP A 611 10.08 -42.90 22.41
N ASP A 612 11.13 -42.22 22.88
CA ASP A 612 11.05 -40.92 23.53
C ASP A 612 10.81 -39.75 22.56
N ALA A 613 11.03 -39.96 21.25
CA ALA A 613 10.67 -38.97 20.24
C ALA A 613 9.14 -38.93 20.08
N LYS A 614 8.52 -37.87 20.60
CA LYS A 614 7.06 -37.68 20.59
C LYS A 614 6.71 -36.35 19.94
N LEU A 615 5.62 -36.33 19.18
CA LEU A 615 5.10 -35.12 18.55
C LEU A 615 4.54 -34.16 19.60
N LEU A 616 4.84 -32.87 19.46
CA LEU A 616 4.16 -31.81 20.22
C LEU A 616 2.79 -31.54 19.62
N LYS A 617 1.81 -31.27 20.49
CA LYS A 617 0.46 -30.80 20.11
C LYS A 617 0.11 -29.59 20.95
N LYS A 618 -0.52 -28.58 20.35
CA LYS A 618 -0.92 -27.33 21.03
C LYS A 618 -2.43 -27.22 21.03
N ASN A 619 -3.01 -26.92 22.19
CA ASN A 619 -4.44 -26.67 22.32
C ASN A 619 -4.83 -25.21 22.03
N GLU A 620 -6.13 -24.92 21.91
CA GLU A 620 -6.68 -23.58 21.62
C GLU A 620 -6.30 -22.52 22.67
N ILE A 621 -5.94 -22.93 23.89
CA ILE A 621 -5.52 -22.05 24.99
C ILE A 621 -3.99 -21.83 24.96
N GLY A 622 -3.29 -22.38 23.96
CA GLY A 622 -1.84 -22.25 23.78
C GLY A 622 -0.98 -23.21 24.61
N SER A 623 -1.61 -24.08 25.41
CA SER A 623 -0.90 -25.12 26.17
C SER A 623 -0.43 -26.24 25.25
N THR A 624 0.87 -26.52 25.30
CA THR A 624 1.48 -27.59 24.50
C THR A 624 1.59 -28.87 25.31
N THR A 625 0.97 -29.93 24.82
CA THR A 625 1.08 -31.29 25.35
C THR A 625 1.96 -32.14 24.44
N THR A 626 2.58 -33.17 25.02
CA THR A 626 3.32 -34.17 24.24
C THR A 626 2.35 -35.29 23.88
N SER A 627 2.34 -35.72 22.62
CA SER A 627 1.52 -36.85 22.20
C SER A 627 1.88 -38.11 23.00
N SER A 628 0.86 -38.89 23.36
CA SER A 628 1.06 -40.23 23.92
C SER A 628 1.67 -41.22 22.92
N LYS A 629 1.69 -40.87 21.63
CA LYS A 629 2.23 -41.70 20.55
C LYS A 629 3.76 -41.61 20.50
N VAL A 630 4.42 -42.73 20.75
CA VAL A 630 5.88 -42.91 20.68
C VAL A 630 6.38 -42.94 19.23
N ASN A 631 7.71 -42.86 19.01
CA ASN A 631 8.35 -42.97 17.69
C ASN A 631 7.80 -42.00 16.65
N CYS A 632 7.56 -40.75 17.04
CA CYS A 632 6.90 -39.73 16.22
C CYS A 632 5.54 -40.18 15.66
N GLY A 633 4.82 -41.09 16.32
CA GLY A 633 3.56 -41.64 15.84
C GLY A 633 3.70 -42.71 14.76
N HIS A 634 4.80 -43.47 14.75
CA HIS A 634 4.97 -44.64 13.88
C HIS A 634 3.79 -45.62 13.99
N ASN A 635 3.32 -46.16 12.85
CA ASN A 635 2.12 -46.99 12.70
C ASN A 635 0.80 -46.32 13.10
N THR A 636 0.79 -45.01 13.27
CA THR A 636 -0.42 -44.23 13.50
C THR A 636 -0.64 -43.23 12.36
N GLU A 637 -1.73 -42.47 12.45
CA GLU A 637 -2.01 -41.42 11.48
C GLU A 637 -0.90 -40.34 11.46
N PRO A 638 -0.33 -40.01 10.28
CA PRO A 638 0.70 -38.99 10.14
C PRO A 638 0.20 -37.59 10.55
N PRO A 639 1.11 -36.65 10.86
CA PRO A 639 0.76 -35.24 11.03
C PRO A 639 0.12 -34.67 9.76
N ASP A 640 -0.86 -33.79 9.94
CA ASP A 640 -1.62 -33.13 8.86
C ASP A 640 -0.87 -31.99 8.17
N TYR A 641 0.42 -31.85 8.45
CA TYR A 641 1.24 -30.77 7.92
C TYR A 641 1.35 -30.84 6.40
N ASP A 642 1.20 -32.01 5.76
CA ASP A 642 1.17 -32.10 4.31
C ASP A 642 -0.05 -31.41 3.64
N TYR A 643 -1.05 -30.98 4.42
CA TYR A 643 -2.20 -30.19 3.98
C TYR A 643 -2.13 -28.70 4.35
N ILE A 644 -1.08 -28.26 5.04
CA ILE A 644 -0.79 -26.83 5.23
C ILE A 644 0.10 -26.35 4.08
N PRO A 645 -0.23 -25.28 3.33
CA PRO A 645 0.57 -24.88 2.19
C PRO A 645 2.00 -24.42 2.54
N GLN A 646 2.93 -24.66 1.62
CA GLN A 646 4.37 -24.50 1.83
C GLN A 646 4.80 -23.16 2.44
N PRO A 647 4.32 -21.98 1.98
CA PRO A 647 4.67 -20.69 2.60
C PRO A 647 4.31 -20.60 4.08
N PHE A 648 3.12 -21.09 4.45
CA PHE A 648 2.61 -21.06 5.82
C PHE A 648 3.41 -22.00 6.72
N ARG A 649 3.78 -23.19 6.22
CA ARG A 649 4.63 -24.14 6.95
C ARG A 649 6.04 -23.64 7.16
N TRP A 650 6.65 -23.04 6.14
CA TRP A 650 8.00 -22.50 6.26
C TRP A 650 8.05 -21.31 7.20
N MET A 651 7.02 -20.46 7.19
CA MET A 651 6.87 -19.38 8.16
C MET A 651 6.73 -19.93 9.59
N GLN A 652 5.96 -21.00 9.78
CA GLN A 652 5.85 -21.68 11.07
C GLN A 652 7.18 -22.31 11.50
N GLU A 653 7.88 -23.05 10.64
CA GLU A 653 9.20 -23.61 10.91
C GLU A 653 10.21 -22.50 11.27
N TRP A 654 10.20 -21.41 10.52
CA TRP A 654 11.02 -20.23 10.76
C TRP A 654 10.81 -19.66 12.16
N SER A 655 9.54 -19.51 12.57
CA SER A 655 9.17 -18.98 13.89
C SER A 655 9.69 -19.88 15.03
N GLU A 656 9.63 -21.19 14.86
CA GLU A 656 10.11 -22.16 15.85
C GLU A 656 11.64 -22.12 15.98
N TYR A 657 12.36 -21.96 14.86
CA TYR A 657 13.82 -21.78 14.87
C TYR A 657 14.23 -20.45 15.50
N TYR A 658 13.52 -19.37 15.20
CA TYR A 658 13.79 -18.07 15.82
C TYR A 658 13.62 -18.15 17.34
N CYS A 659 12.55 -18.77 17.81
CA CYS A 659 12.33 -18.95 19.24
C CYS A 659 13.39 -19.82 19.91
N LYS A 660 13.92 -20.85 19.24
CA LYS A 660 15.07 -21.62 19.75
C LYS A 660 16.32 -20.73 19.87
N LEU A 661 16.60 -19.90 18.87
CA LEU A 661 17.72 -18.95 18.89
C LEU A 661 17.58 -17.91 20.00
N LEU A 662 16.38 -17.35 20.18
CA LEU A 662 16.12 -16.40 21.28
C LEU A 662 16.42 -17.03 22.64
N ASN A 663 16.00 -18.28 22.87
CA ASN A 663 16.29 -18.98 24.11
C ASN A 663 17.81 -19.13 24.35
N GLU A 664 18.60 -19.46 23.32
CA GLU A 664 20.06 -19.53 23.42
C GLU A 664 20.69 -18.16 23.71
N GLU A 665 20.20 -17.10 23.07
CA GLU A 665 20.72 -15.75 23.32
C GLU A 665 20.38 -15.26 24.74
N ILE A 666 19.19 -15.58 25.27
CA ILE A 666 18.84 -15.28 26.67
C ILE A 666 19.82 -15.96 27.65
N GLN A 667 20.19 -17.22 27.42
CA GLN A 667 21.20 -17.89 28.24
C GLN A 667 22.57 -17.19 28.15
N LYS A 668 22.95 -16.69 26.97
CA LYS A 668 24.18 -15.88 26.82
C LYS A 668 24.08 -14.57 27.58
N PHE A 669 22.94 -13.87 27.54
CA PHE A 669 22.71 -12.68 28.36
C PHE A 669 22.86 -12.96 29.86
N GLU A 670 22.30 -14.07 30.34
CA GLU A 670 22.49 -14.49 31.74
C GLU A 670 23.98 -14.62 32.05
N THR A 671 24.79 -15.24 31.19
CA THR A 671 26.24 -15.38 31.46
C THR A 671 27.06 -14.09 31.27
N GLU A 672 26.83 -13.34 30.19
CA GLU A 672 27.69 -12.24 29.75
C GLU A 672 27.32 -10.88 30.37
N CYS A 673 26.09 -10.73 30.87
CA CYS A 673 25.60 -9.51 31.50
C CYS A 673 25.46 -9.60 33.03
N ASN A 674 25.86 -10.72 33.66
CA ASN A 674 25.81 -10.89 35.13
C ASN A 674 26.49 -9.75 35.90
N GLU A 675 27.69 -9.35 35.46
CA GLU A 675 28.48 -8.28 36.09
C GLU A 675 27.83 -6.89 35.95
N CYS A 676 26.96 -6.69 34.94
CA CYS A 676 26.23 -5.46 34.71
C CYS A 676 24.85 -5.42 35.40
N ARG A 677 24.43 -6.51 36.06
CA ARG A 677 23.08 -6.66 36.62
C ARG A 677 23.03 -6.65 38.15
N ASN A 678 24.09 -7.07 38.82
CA ASN A 678 24.09 -7.16 40.28
C ASN A 678 24.23 -5.78 40.96
N ASN A 679 23.35 -5.50 41.94
CA ASN A 679 23.36 -4.36 42.88
C ASN A 679 22.92 -2.97 42.40
N GLY A 680 22.03 -2.83 41.41
CA GLY A 680 21.30 -1.56 41.17
C GLY A 680 22.15 -0.29 40.97
N SER A 681 23.45 -0.43 40.70
CA SER A 681 24.44 0.65 40.63
C SER A 681 25.55 0.42 39.59
N SER A 682 25.42 -0.60 38.74
CA SER A 682 26.51 -1.21 37.95
C SER A 682 27.11 -0.40 36.79
N CYS A 683 26.57 0.77 36.44
CA CYS A 683 27.18 1.67 35.44
C CYS A 683 27.92 2.86 36.05
N LYS A 684 27.76 3.10 37.36
CA LYS A 684 28.34 4.28 38.04
C LYS A 684 29.84 4.13 38.31
N ASP A 685 30.36 2.90 38.29
CA ASP A 685 31.78 2.60 38.58
C ASP A 685 32.54 2.00 37.37
N ASP A 686 32.02 2.17 36.13
CA ASP A 686 32.68 1.73 34.88
C ASP A 686 33.21 2.92 34.07
N ASP A 687 33.94 3.82 34.73
CA ASP A 687 34.54 5.05 34.16
C ASP A 687 35.38 4.80 32.89
N ASN A 688 35.85 3.56 32.70
CA ASN A 688 36.68 3.13 31.56
C ASN A 688 35.96 2.18 30.58
N GLY A 689 34.68 1.87 30.80
CA GLY A 689 33.86 1.03 29.92
C GLY A 689 34.30 -0.43 29.77
N LYS A 690 35.12 -0.95 30.68
CA LYS A 690 35.72 -2.30 30.61
C LYS A 690 34.87 -3.35 31.30
N LYS A 691 34.17 -3.02 32.39
CA LYS A 691 33.37 -3.97 33.17
C LYS A 691 32.19 -4.49 32.34
N CYS A 692 31.46 -3.60 31.67
CA CYS A 692 30.31 -3.99 30.86
C CYS A 692 30.61 -4.33 29.39
N LYS A 693 31.89 -4.50 29.03
CA LYS A 693 32.30 -4.72 27.63
C LYS A 693 31.73 -6.00 27.01
N LYS A 694 31.63 -7.11 27.76
CA LYS A 694 31.06 -8.37 27.26
C LYS A 694 29.55 -8.23 27.04
N CYS A 695 28.83 -7.71 28.04
CA CYS A 695 27.40 -7.42 27.93
C CYS A 695 27.07 -6.52 26.73
N LYS A 696 27.83 -5.44 26.50
CA LYS A 696 27.66 -4.56 25.34
C LYS A 696 27.79 -5.30 24.00
N LYS A 697 28.81 -6.15 23.87
CA LYS A 697 28.99 -6.98 22.67
C LYS A 697 27.80 -7.92 22.48
N GLN A 698 27.28 -8.49 23.56
CA GLN A 698 26.10 -9.34 23.51
C GLN A 698 24.83 -8.56 23.14
N CYS A 699 24.62 -7.36 23.69
CA CYS A 699 23.53 -6.46 23.31
C CYS A 699 23.57 -6.11 21.82
N GLU A 700 24.75 -5.75 21.29
CA GLU A 700 24.91 -5.43 19.87
C GLU A 700 24.72 -6.65 18.96
N LYS A 701 25.23 -7.82 19.36
CA LYS A 701 25.02 -9.08 18.64
C LYS A 701 23.54 -9.47 18.62
N TYR A 702 22.85 -9.41 19.74
CA TYR A 702 21.43 -9.70 19.84
C TYR A 702 20.59 -8.73 19.01
N LYS A 703 20.92 -7.43 19.06
CA LYS A 703 20.29 -6.41 18.21
C LYS A 703 20.43 -6.73 16.73
N GLN A 704 21.59 -7.20 16.28
CA GLN A 704 21.78 -7.66 14.90
C GLN A 704 20.94 -8.90 14.57
N ILE A 705 20.87 -9.88 15.48
CA ILE A 705 20.04 -11.08 15.33
C ILE A 705 18.56 -10.69 15.19
N VAL A 706 18.01 -9.91 16.14
CA VAL A 706 16.61 -9.46 16.10
C VAL A 706 16.31 -8.68 14.82
N HIS A 707 17.22 -7.79 14.40
CA HIS A 707 17.05 -7.01 13.17
C HIS A 707 16.99 -7.90 11.93
N GLU A 708 17.92 -8.85 11.79
CA GLU A 708 17.99 -9.70 10.60
C GLU A 708 16.80 -10.66 10.50
N TRP A 709 16.38 -11.25 11.62
CA TRP A 709 15.19 -12.09 11.68
C TRP A 709 13.91 -11.26 11.49
N LYS A 710 13.84 -10.02 12.00
CA LYS A 710 12.70 -9.14 11.74
C LYS A 710 12.53 -8.82 10.25
N LYS A 711 13.62 -8.57 9.52
CA LYS A 711 13.54 -8.43 8.05
C LYS A 711 12.99 -9.67 7.35
N GLN A 712 13.40 -10.87 7.79
CA GLN A 712 12.87 -12.11 7.24
C GLN A 712 11.38 -12.26 7.56
N PHE A 713 10.96 -11.86 8.76
CA PHE A 713 9.55 -11.85 9.15
C PHE A 713 8.71 -10.88 8.32
N ASP A 714 9.24 -9.69 8.04
CA ASP A 714 8.55 -8.71 7.18
C ASP A 714 8.33 -9.26 5.77
N LYS A 715 9.26 -10.05 5.23
CA LYS A 715 9.05 -10.79 3.96
C LYS A 715 7.93 -11.82 4.08
N TYR A 716 7.88 -12.57 5.18
CA TYR A 716 6.78 -13.50 5.42
C TYR A 716 5.43 -12.79 5.60
N LYS A 717 5.39 -11.60 6.21
CA LYS A 717 4.19 -10.75 6.29
C LYS A 717 3.69 -10.39 4.90
N ASP A 718 4.58 -9.91 4.03
CA ASP A 718 4.21 -9.57 2.66
C ASP A 718 3.67 -10.78 1.90
N VAL A 719 4.35 -11.92 1.98
CA VAL A 719 3.89 -13.18 1.36
C VAL A 719 2.52 -13.61 1.91
N TYR A 720 2.36 -13.57 3.23
CA TYR A 720 1.11 -13.95 3.89
C TYR A 720 -0.04 -13.05 3.42
N THR A 721 0.14 -11.73 3.44
CA THR A 721 -0.87 -10.77 3.00
C THR A 721 -1.23 -10.93 1.53
N GLU A 722 -0.26 -11.22 0.66
CA GLU A 722 -0.48 -11.44 -0.77
C GLU A 722 -1.31 -12.72 -1.02
N ILE A 723 -0.99 -13.80 -0.30
CA ILE A 723 -1.69 -15.08 -0.44
C ILE A 723 -3.08 -15.03 0.21
N TYR A 724 -3.18 -14.54 1.44
CA TYR A 724 -4.42 -14.51 2.23
C TYR A 724 -5.52 -13.65 1.60
N ASN A 725 -5.14 -12.52 0.99
CA ASN A 725 -6.06 -11.64 0.25
C ASN A 725 -6.31 -12.11 -1.20
N SER A 726 -5.88 -13.32 -1.54
CA SER A 726 -6.06 -13.92 -2.86
C SER A 726 -5.51 -13.09 -4.02
N LYS A 727 -4.45 -12.31 -3.79
CA LYS A 727 -3.78 -11.49 -4.81
C LYS A 727 -2.66 -12.25 -5.53
N ALA A 728 -2.00 -13.16 -4.82
CA ALA A 728 -1.01 -14.05 -5.40
C ALA A 728 -1.66 -14.97 -6.44
N LYS A 729 -0.98 -15.21 -7.56
CA LYS A 729 -1.46 -16.13 -8.61
C LYS A 729 -1.75 -17.52 -8.04
N ILE A 730 -0.88 -18.00 -7.15
CA ILE A 730 -1.01 -19.31 -6.51
C ILE A 730 -2.26 -19.44 -5.63
N SER A 731 -2.83 -18.34 -5.12
CA SER A 731 -4.04 -18.37 -4.30
C SER A 731 -5.27 -18.89 -5.05
N SER A 732 -5.25 -18.85 -6.38
CA SER A 732 -6.31 -19.38 -7.23
C SER A 732 -6.22 -20.90 -7.45
N GLU A 733 -5.10 -21.53 -7.07
CA GLU A 733 -4.94 -22.98 -7.16
C GLU A 733 -5.82 -23.67 -6.11
N GLU A 734 -6.49 -24.75 -6.53
CA GLU A 734 -7.48 -25.49 -5.72
C GLU A 734 -6.98 -25.83 -4.31
N TYR A 735 -5.73 -26.30 -4.19
CA TYR A 735 -5.10 -26.62 -2.91
C TYR A 735 -4.97 -25.39 -1.98
N PHE A 736 -4.49 -24.26 -2.50
CA PHE A 736 -4.35 -23.03 -1.72
C PHE A 736 -5.71 -22.42 -1.39
N LYS A 737 -6.62 -22.38 -2.36
CA LYS A 737 -7.98 -21.85 -2.19
C LYS A 737 -8.72 -22.60 -1.07
N ASN A 738 -8.73 -23.93 -1.11
CA ASN A 738 -9.43 -24.75 -0.13
C ASN A 738 -8.84 -24.54 1.28
N PHE A 739 -7.51 -24.45 1.42
CA PHE A 739 -6.89 -24.12 2.70
C PHE A 739 -7.25 -22.72 3.19
N LEU A 740 -7.22 -21.71 2.32
CA LEU A 740 -7.57 -20.33 2.66
C LEU A 740 -9.02 -20.21 3.14
N GLU A 741 -9.96 -20.93 2.52
CA GLU A 741 -11.36 -20.98 2.95
C GLU A 741 -11.50 -21.60 4.35
N LYS A 742 -10.78 -22.70 4.62
CA LYS A 742 -10.81 -23.37 5.94
C LYS A 742 -10.19 -22.50 7.04
N ILE A 743 -9.08 -21.81 6.79
CA ILE A 743 -8.50 -20.92 7.82
C ILE A 743 -9.34 -19.67 8.01
N LYS A 744 -9.98 -19.10 6.98
CA LYS A 744 -10.85 -17.93 7.13
C LYS A 744 -12.10 -18.22 7.97
N THR A 745 -12.58 -19.46 7.94
CA THR A 745 -13.73 -19.92 8.71
C THR A 745 -13.36 -20.39 10.12
N GLN A 746 -12.24 -21.10 10.28
CA GLN A 746 -11.86 -21.72 11.56
C GLN A 746 -10.89 -20.88 12.40
N CYS A 747 -10.11 -20.01 11.76
CA CYS A 747 -9.12 -19.14 12.39
C CYS A 747 -9.55 -17.67 12.28
N THR A 748 -10.77 -17.36 12.71
CA THR A 748 -11.32 -16.00 12.67
C THR A 748 -10.40 -15.00 13.38
N GLY A 749 -10.13 -13.87 12.74
CA GLY A 749 -9.24 -12.83 13.27
C GLY A 749 -7.75 -13.13 13.13
N LYS A 750 -7.32 -14.22 12.47
CA LYS A 750 -5.91 -14.53 12.14
C LYS A 750 -5.53 -14.06 10.73
N ASP A 751 -5.92 -12.83 10.41
CA ASP A 751 -5.77 -12.20 9.09
C ASP A 751 -4.37 -11.61 8.82
N THR A 752 -3.49 -11.60 9.83
CA THR A 752 -2.10 -11.16 9.71
C THR A 752 -1.12 -12.30 10.06
N ALA A 753 0.10 -12.24 9.51
CA ALA A 753 1.11 -13.27 9.71
C ALA A 753 1.50 -13.44 11.20
N ASP A 754 1.54 -12.34 11.96
CA ASP A 754 1.82 -12.35 13.40
C ASP A 754 0.73 -13.09 14.19
N LYS A 755 -0.54 -12.78 13.96
CA LYS A 755 -1.66 -13.48 14.59
C LYS A 755 -1.70 -14.96 14.19
N TYR A 756 -1.44 -15.27 12.91
CA TYR A 756 -1.32 -16.63 12.43
C TYR A 756 -0.21 -17.39 13.15
N LEU A 757 0.97 -16.79 13.32
CA LEU A 757 2.09 -17.44 14.00
C LEU A 757 1.84 -17.64 15.50
N ASP A 758 1.18 -16.71 16.19
CA ASP A 758 0.82 -16.90 17.60
C ASP A 758 -0.08 -18.11 17.81
N GLU A 759 -0.90 -18.44 16.81
CA GLU A 759 -1.73 -19.64 16.78
C GLU A 759 -0.93 -20.88 16.36
N ALA A 760 -0.35 -20.87 15.16
CA ALA A 760 0.27 -22.03 14.52
C ALA A 760 1.63 -22.41 15.12
N SER A 761 2.43 -21.46 15.59
CA SER A 761 3.77 -21.74 16.10
C SER A 761 3.74 -22.51 17.43
N HIS A 762 4.67 -23.45 17.58
CA HIS A 762 4.96 -24.09 18.87
C HIS A 762 5.87 -23.26 19.78
N CYS A 763 6.10 -22.00 19.45
CA CYS A 763 6.83 -21.09 20.32
C CYS A 763 6.03 -20.79 21.60
N LYS A 764 6.54 -21.25 22.76
CA LYS A 764 5.82 -21.12 24.04
C LYS A 764 6.08 -19.81 24.78
N LYS A 765 7.32 -19.31 24.71
CA LYS A 765 7.78 -18.15 25.50
C LYS A 765 7.59 -16.82 24.80
N TYR A 766 7.42 -16.84 23.48
CA TYR A 766 7.40 -15.62 22.68
C TYR A 766 6.18 -15.57 21.76
N LYS A 767 5.67 -14.37 21.57
CA LYS A 767 4.59 -14.01 20.64
C LYS A 767 5.08 -13.07 19.56
N PHE A 768 4.45 -13.13 18.40
CA PHE A 768 4.76 -12.36 17.20
C PHE A 768 3.82 -11.17 17.01
N ASN A 769 2.65 -11.17 17.65
CA ASN A 769 1.77 -10.00 17.71
C ASN A 769 2.23 -9.03 18.82
N ASN A 770 2.21 -7.73 18.53
CA ASN A 770 2.58 -6.66 19.45
C ASN A 770 1.31 -5.97 19.97
N HIS A 771 0.63 -6.54 20.97
CA HIS A 771 -0.55 -5.92 21.56
C HIS A 771 -0.17 -4.71 22.41
N SER A 772 -0.49 -3.51 21.93
CA SER A 772 -0.31 -2.25 22.67
C SER A 772 -1.57 -1.78 23.42
N GLY A 773 -2.57 -2.66 23.64
CA GLY A 773 -3.94 -2.25 23.99
C GLY A 773 -4.61 -2.89 25.22
N SER A 774 -3.91 -3.67 26.05
CA SER A 774 -4.49 -4.26 27.28
C SER A 774 -3.40 -4.48 28.32
N ASN A 775 -3.75 -4.38 29.60
CA ASN A 775 -2.87 -4.46 30.79
C ASN A 775 -2.17 -5.82 31.00
N ASN A 776 -1.71 -6.50 29.94
CA ASN A 776 -0.90 -7.72 30.01
C ASN A 776 0.38 -7.56 29.19
N ASN A 777 1.49 -7.34 29.91
CA ASN A 777 2.90 -7.62 29.59
C ASN A 777 3.33 -7.60 28.11
N LYS A 778 3.99 -6.51 27.68
CA LYS A 778 4.88 -6.42 26.49
C LYS A 778 6.07 -7.39 26.52
N ASP A 779 6.09 -8.33 27.45
CA ASP A 779 7.27 -9.06 27.90
C ASP A 779 7.61 -10.26 27.03
N ASP A 780 6.62 -10.85 26.35
CA ASP A 780 6.77 -12.03 25.52
C ASP A 780 6.94 -11.70 24.02
N TYR A 781 7.04 -10.44 23.62
CA TYR A 781 7.21 -10.10 22.20
C TYR A 781 8.55 -10.58 21.64
N ALA A 782 8.52 -11.39 20.59
CA ALA A 782 9.67 -12.08 20.00
C ALA A 782 10.74 -11.15 19.41
N PHE A 783 10.39 -9.89 19.12
CA PHE A 783 11.32 -8.90 18.60
C PHE A 783 11.63 -7.77 19.61
N ASN A 784 11.45 -8.04 20.91
CA ASN A 784 11.95 -7.16 21.96
C ASN A 784 13.47 -7.06 21.87
N ASN A 785 13.96 -5.81 21.88
CA ASN A 785 15.38 -5.49 21.83
C ASN A 785 15.67 -4.22 22.64
N PRO A 786 16.48 -4.29 23.70
CA PRO A 786 17.09 -5.49 24.29
C PRO A 786 16.05 -6.45 24.89
N PRO A 787 16.42 -7.70 25.24
CA PRO A 787 15.48 -8.62 25.88
C PRO A 787 15.10 -8.12 27.27
N LYS A 788 13.92 -8.55 27.75
CA LYS A 788 13.39 -8.14 29.06
C LYS A 788 14.37 -8.44 30.20
N GLY A 789 14.57 -7.47 31.08
CA GLY A 789 15.45 -7.57 32.25
C GLY A 789 16.91 -7.21 31.94
N TYR A 790 17.21 -6.80 30.71
CA TYR A 790 18.53 -6.37 30.26
C TYR A 790 18.52 -4.96 29.67
N GLU A 791 17.41 -4.22 29.79
CA GLU A 791 17.28 -2.86 29.28
C GLU A 791 18.32 -1.91 29.89
N GLU A 792 18.47 -1.92 31.21
CA GLU A 792 19.46 -1.08 31.90
C GLU A 792 20.88 -1.53 31.60
N ALA A 793 21.13 -2.84 31.58
CA ALA A 793 22.45 -3.40 31.26
C ALA A 793 22.89 -3.06 29.83
N CYS A 794 21.97 -3.04 28.86
CA CYS A 794 22.25 -2.66 27.47
C CYS A 794 22.25 -1.13 27.23
N LYS A 795 21.60 -0.33 28.10
CA LYS A 795 21.68 1.14 28.11
C LYS A 795 22.91 1.67 28.85
N CYS A 796 23.73 0.79 29.42
CA CYS A 796 24.91 1.13 30.18
C CYS A 796 26.00 1.70 29.27
N ASP A 797 25.87 2.95 28.82
CA ASP A 797 26.86 3.59 27.97
C ASP A 797 28.05 4.05 28.82
N ALA A 798 29.25 3.67 28.38
CA ALA A 798 30.46 4.32 28.91
C ALA A 798 30.54 5.66 28.19
N PRO A 799 30.93 6.76 28.86
CA PRO A 799 31.04 8.06 28.22
C PRO A 799 31.86 7.95 26.93
N ASP A 800 31.34 8.48 25.81
CA ASP A 800 32.12 8.58 24.59
C ASP A 800 33.30 9.52 24.90
N PRO A 801 34.55 9.19 24.56
CA PRO A 801 35.65 10.13 24.75
C PRO A 801 35.34 11.52 24.16
N LEU A 802 34.60 11.58 23.03
CA LEU A 802 34.16 12.82 22.40
C LEU A 802 33.04 13.56 23.15
N ASP A 803 32.51 13.04 24.25
CA ASP A 803 31.62 13.79 25.14
C ASP A 803 32.39 14.92 25.85
N ASN A 804 33.71 14.73 26.04
CA ASN A 804 34.61 15.74 26.60
C ASN A 804 35.16 16.65 25.50
N CYS A 805 35.33 17.93 25.82
CA CYS A 805 35.88 18.90 24.87
C CYS A 805 37.41 18.76 24.74
N PRO A 806 38.00 18.96 23.55
CA PRO A 806 39.45 18.90 23.35
C PRO A 806 40.18 20.23 23.69
N ASP A 807 39.70 20.97 24.70
CA ASP A 807 40.20 22.30 25.08
C ASP A 807 41.37 22.28 26.09
N ASP A 808 41.65 21.15 26.73
CA ASP A 808 42.80 20.97 27.62
C ASP A 808 43.68 19.75 27.27
N ASP A 809 44.86 19.68 27.90
CA ASP A 809 45.83 18.59 27.70
C ASP A 809 45.44 17.30 28.44
N LYS A 810 44.51 17.35 29.40
CA LYS A 810 43.98 16.16 30.10
C LYS A 810 43.08 15.34 29.18
N HIS A 811 42.42 16.01 28.24
CA HIS A 811 41.54 15.42 27.23
C HIS A 811 42.22 15.26 25.86
N GLU A 812 43.56 15.31 25.77
CA GLU A 812 44.29 15.12 24.50
C GLU A 812 43.99 13.75 23.83
N ASN A 813 43.68 12.75 24.65
CA ASN A 813 43.33 11.41 24.19
C ASN A 813 41.96 11.31 23.48
N VAL A 814 41.09 12.32 23.63
CA VAL A 814 39.75 12.36 23.03
C VAL A 814 39.81 12.25 21.51
N CYS A 815 40.82 12.85 20.88
CA CYS A 815 40.97 12.86 19.43
C CYS A 815 41.67 11.60 18.86
N LYS A 816 42.16 10.66 19.70
CA LYS A 816 43.03 9.54 19.26
C LYS A 816 42.35 8.57 18.30
N ASN A 817 41.03 8.42 18.39
CA ASN A 817 40.26 7.47 17.57
C ASN A 817 39.78 8.08 16.23
N LEU A 818 40.12 9.35 15.94
CA LEU A 818 39.77 10.03 14.69
C LEU A 818 40.94 9.99 13.71
N SER A 819 40.65 9.66 12.45
CA SER A 819 41.65 9.41 11.42
C SER A 819 41.54 10.41 10.27
N ILE A 820 42.70 10.82 9.74
CA ILE A 820 42.77 11.59 8.50
C ILE A 820 42.41 10.67 7.33
N THR A 821 41.56 11.14 6.42
CA THR A 821 41.16 10.40 5.22
C THR A 821 41.53 11.17 3.96
N THR A 822 42.00 10.46 2.94
CA THR A 822 42.26 11.04 1.60
C THR A 822 40.98 11.22 0.79
N ALA A 823 39.85 10.68 1.25
CA ALA A 823 38.55 10.80 0.59
C ALA A 823 38.05 12.25 0.53
N CYS A 824 38.48 13.10 1.47
CA CYS A 824 38.15 14.51 1.51
C CYS A 824 39.27 15.34 0.89
N ARG A 825 38.96 16.06 -0.18
CA ARG A 825 39.93 16.85 -0.95
C ARG A 825 40.24 18.16 -0.22
N LYS A 826 41.47 18.65 -0.43
CA LYS A 826 41.85 20.01 -0.02
C LYS A 826 40.88 21.04 -0.61
N LYS A 827 40.61 22.09 0.17
CA LYS A 827 39.58 23.08 -0.14
C LYS A 827 40.14 24.17 -1.04
N TYR A 828 40.23 23.90 -2.34
CA TYR A 828 40.61 24.89 -3.34
C TYR A 828 39.37 25.57 -3.89
N TYR A 829 39.03 26.73 -3.34
CA TYR A 829 37.96 27.56 -3.88
C TYR A 829 38.54 28.40 -5.00
N ASN A 830 38.83 27.77 -6.14
CA ASN A 830 39.42 28.49 -7.26
C ASN A 830 38.59 29.73 -7.62
N HIS A 831 37.27 29.71 -7.34
CA HIS A 831 36.37 30.88 -7.32
C HIS A 831 35.46 30.84 -6.06
N ASP A 832 35.90 31.42 -4.93
CA ASP A 832 35.09 31.61 -3.70
C ASP A 832 33.75 32.35 -3.96
N ASP A 833 33.60 33.01 -5.11
CA ASP A 833 32.40 33.74 -5.52
C ASP A 833 31.36 32.92 -6.31
N SER A 834 31.62 31.64 -6.62
CA SER A 834 30.73 30.82 -7.48
C SER A 834 29.56 30.22 -6.71
N TRP A 835 28.46 30.96 -6.61
CA TRP A 835 27.19 30.44 -6.04
C TRP A 835 26.29 29.97 -7.19
N ASN A 836 25.77 28.75 -7.10
CA ASN A 836 24.93 28.19 -8.17
C ASN A 836 23.92 27.17 -7.64
N THR A 837 23.05 26.70 -8.52
CA THR A 837 21.95 25.77 -8.21
C THR A 837 22.37 24.29 -8.34
N GLN A 838 23.68 24.00 -8.35
CA GLN A 838 24.18 22.65 -8.61
C GLN A 838 23.64 21.66 -7.57
N ASP A 839 23.05 20.56 -8.04
CA ASP A 839 22.51 19.46 -7.25
C ASP A 839 21.38 19.86 -6.27
N VAL A 840 20.78 21.04 -6.40
CA VAL A 840 19.62 21.45 -5.59
C VAL A 840 18.38 20.66 -6.03
N LYS A 841 17.62 20.14 -5.06
CA LYS A 841 16.39 19.40 -5.31
C LYS A 841 15.29 20.30 -5.90
N ASP A 842 14.54 19.85 -6.91
CA ASP A 842 13.33 20.51 -7.43
C ASP A 842 13.51 22.01 -7.80
N VAL A 843 14.66 22.39 -8.36
CA VAL A 843 15.02 23.78 -8.74
C VAL A 843 14.04 24.47 -9.69
N ALA A 844 13.27 23.71 -10.47
CA ALA A 844 12.27 24.26 -11.40
C ALA A 844 10.95 24.65 -10.71
N PHE A 845 10.70 24.18 -9.48
CA PHE A 845 9.40 24.31 -8.81
C PHE A 845 9.53 24.86 -7.38
N THR A 846 9.75 23.98 -6.39
CA THR A 846 9.67 24.30 -4.97
C THR A 846 10.85 25.13 -4.49
N ASN A 847 12.07 24.82 -4.96
CA ASN A 847 13.33 25.46 -4.55
C ASN A 847 13.91 26.43 -5.61
N ARG A 848 13.05 27.02 -6.43
CA ARG A 848 13.45 27.98 -7.46
C ARG A 848 14.06 29.22 -6.82
N GLY A 849 15.37 29.43 -7.03
CA GLY A 849 16.10 30.58 -6.50
C GLY A 849 17.03 30.27 -5.32
N VAL A 850 17.09 29.00 -4.90
CA VAL A 850 18.09 28.54 -3.91
C VAL A 850 19.47 28.47 -4.55
N LEU A 851 20.48 29.08 -3.93
CA LEU A 851 21.89 28.99 -4.34
C LEU A 851 22.72 28.28 -3.29
N VAL A 852 23.56 27.34 -3.72
CA VAL A 852 24.40 26.51 -2.84
C VAL A 852 25.72 27.22 -2.53
N PRO A 853 26.10 27.36 -1.24
CA PRO A 853 27.39 27.89 -0.86
C PRO A 853 28.54 27.05 -1.41
N PRO A 854 29.64 27.69 -1.87
CA PRO A 854 30.87 26.98 -2.23
C PRO A 854 31.35 26.02 -1.15
N ARG A 855 31.20 26.36 0.14
CA ARG A 855 31.63 25.48 1.24
C ARG A 855 30.77 24.23 1.35
N ARG A 856 29.43 24.33 1.23
CA ARG A 856 28.53 23.16 1.24
C ARG A 856 28.86 22.20 0.11
N ARG A 857 29.18 22.68 -1.10
CA ARG A 857 29.58 21.81 -2.24
C ARG A 857 30.85 21.02 -1.96
N HIS A 858 31.75 21.58 -1.16
CA HIS A 858 33.04 20.97 -0.85
C HIS A 858 33.07 20.27 0.51
N VAL A 859 31.98 20.29 1.29
CA VAL A 859 31.91 19.65 2.62
C VAL A 859 32.32 18.17 2.55
N CYS A 860 33.01 17.67 3.57
CA CYS A 860 33.63 16.34 3.61
C CYS A 860 32.60 15.18 3.75
N VAL A 861 31.68 15.03 2.80
CA VAL A 861 30.69 13.93 2.80
C VAL A 861 31.18 12.67 2.10
N LYS A 862 32.22 12.76 1.27
CA LYS A 862 32.75 11.63 0.49
C LYS A 862 33.23 10.47 1.35
N ASN A 863 33.71 10.75 2.56
CA ASN A 863 34.13 9.70 3.48
C ASN A 863 32.95 8.80 3.94
N ILE A 864 31.72 9.32 3.91
CA ILE A 864 30.48 8.57 4.15
C ILE A 864 29.96 7.97 2.84
N THR A 865 29.90 8.76 1.77
CA THR A 865 29.19 8.37 0.54
C THR A 865 29.98 7.47 -0.42
N SER A 866 31.31 7.39 -0.29
CA SER A 866 32.16 6.58 -1.19
C SER A 866 31.96 5.08 -1.08
N ASN A 867 31.56 4.57 0.08
CA ASN A 867 31.28 3.15 0.27
C ASN A 867 30.13 2.92 1.25
N LEU A 868 28.91 3.14 0.77
CA LEU A 868 27.69 2.99 1.55
C LEU A 868 27.46 1.54 2.04
N SER A 869 27.98 0.53 1.33
CA SER A 869 27.81 -0.89 1.70
C SER A 869 28.47 -1.29 3.03
N VAL A 870 29.44 -0.48 3.50
CA VAL A 870 30.15 -0.69 4.77
C VAL A 870 29.34 -0.17 5.96
N ILE A 871 28.37 0.70 5.72
CA ILE A 871 27.52 1.31 6.76
C ILE A 871 26.39 0.32 7.10
N LYS A 872 26.71 -0.64 7.98
CA LYS A 872 25.80 -1.72 8.39
C LYS A 872 25.12 -1.48 9.73
N THR A 873 25.72 -0.64 10.59
CA THR A 873 25.25 -0.39 11.97
C THR A 873 25.28 1.10 12.30
N LYS A 874 24.50 1.52 13.31
CA LYS A 874 24.50 2.90 13.83
C LYS A 874 25.92 3.36 14.23
N GLU A 875 26.70 2.45 14.82
CA GLU A 875 28.07 2.72 15.25
C GLU A 875 29.05 2.91 14.07
N HIS A 876 28.93 2.10 13.02
CA HIS A 876 29.71 2.28 11.79
C HIS A 876 29.41 3.64 11.14
N PHE A 877 28.13 4.02 11.10
CA PHE A 877 27.73 5.34 10.61
C PHE A 877 28.29 6.47 11.47
N LYS A 878 28.12 6.39 12.80
CA LYS A 878 28.66 7.35 13.77
C LYS A 878 30.16 7.55 13.55
N THR A 879 30.93 6.47 13.50
CA THR A 879 32.38 6.51 13.24
C THR A 879 32.73 7.22 11.94
N ARG A 880 32.02 6.92 10.83
CA ARG A 880 32.25 7.57 9.53
C ARG A 880 31.88 9.05 9.55
N LEU A 881 30.80 9.41 10.24
CA LEU A 881 30.36 10.79 10.40
C LEU A 881 31.36 11.60 11.24
N MET A 882 31.82 11.08 12.38
CA MET A 882 32.82 11.76 13.22
C MET A 882 34.14 11.97 12.49
N ASN A 883 34.60 10.97 11.73
CA ASN A 883 35.78 11.13 10.87
C ASN A 883 35.58 12.19 9.78
N SER A 884 34.37 12.30 9.22
CA SER A 884 34.05 13.31 8.20
C SER A 884 34.06 14.72 8.79
N ALA A 885 33.46 14.88 9.98
CA ALA A 885 33.47 16.14 10.73
C ALA A 885 34.90 16.55 11.14
N TYR A 886 35.71 15.61 11.63
CA TYR A 886 37.12 15.82 11.94
C TYR A 886 37.93 16.33 10.75
N ASN A 887 37.79 15.69 9.59
CA ASN A 887 38.49 16.12 8.39
C ASN A 887 37.95 17.47 7.87
N GLU A 888 36.66 17.76 8.02
CA GLU A 888 36.09 19.07 7.71
C GLU A 888 36.72 20.18 8.56
N GLY A 889 36.78 20.00 9.88
CA GLY A 889 37.40 20.96 10.80
C GLY A 889 38.87 21.22 10.49
N LYS A 890 39.63 20.16 10.20
CA LYS A 890 41.04 20.27 9.79
C LYS A 890 41.20 21.08 8.49
N LEU A 891 40.42 20.72 7.46
CA LEU A 891 40.51 21.36 6.16
C LEU A 891 40.06 22.82 6.18
N LEU A 892 39.05 23.17 7.00
CA LEU A 892 38.63 24.56 7.19
C LEU A 892 39.66 25.37 7.98
N GLY A 893 40.28 24.78 9.02
CA GLY A 893 41.39 25.40 9.74
C GLY A 893 42.58 25.70 8.83
N GLU A 894 42.95 24.76 7.95
CA GLU A 894 43.99 24.96 6.95
C GLU A 894 43.61 26.04 5.91
N LYS A 895 42.35 26.07 5.46
CA LYS A 895 41.89 27.02 4.42
C LYS A 895 41.95 28.48 4.88
N TYR A 896 41.63 28.74 6.14
CA TYR A 896 41.57 30.08 6.70
C TYR A 896 42.86 30.46 7.45
N ASP A 897 43.98 29.80 7.18
CA ASP A 897 45.27 30.06 7.83
C ASP A 897 45.19 30.07 9.37
N LYS A 898 44.31 29.25 9.94
CA LYS A 898 44.03 29.18 11.39
C LYS A 898 43.45 30.47 11.99
N ASP A 899 42.89 31.35 11.15
CA ASP A 899 42.05 32.46 11.58
C ASP A 899 40.80 31.88 12.27
N LYS A 900 40.80 31.99 13.60
CA LYS A 900 39.77 31.38 14.46
C LYS A 900 38.37 31.83 14.08
N GLU A 901 38.15 33.12 13.86
CA GLU A 901 36.82 33.65 13.56
C GLU A 901 36.29 33.11 12.23
N LYS A 902 37.11 33.16 11.17
CA LYS A 902 36.69 32.68 9.84
C LYS A 902 36.51 31.17 9.81
N ALA A 903 37.45 30.43 10.39
CA ALA A 903 37.40 28.97 10.45
C ALA A 903 36.17 28.50 11.24
N PHE A 904 35.93 29.09 12.42
CA PHE A 904 34.79 28.73 13.25
C PHE A 904 33.47 29.04 12.56
N GLN A 905 33.32 30.21 11.94
CA GLN A 905 32.07 30.53 11.23
C GLN A 905 31.78 29.50 10.11
N ALA A 906 32.79 29.14 9.32
CA ALA A 906 32.63 28.10 8.30
C ALA A 906 32.36 26.71 8.91
N MET A 907 32.96 26.39 10.05
CA MET A 907 32.70 25.14 10.79
C MET A 907 31.26 25.09 11.29
N LYS A 908 30.71 26.18 11.84
CA LYS A 908 29.33 26.25 12.32
C LYS A 908 28.30 26.04 11.19
N TYR A 909 28.52 26.66 10.03
CA TYR A 909 27.66 26.39 8.86
C TYR A 909 27.77 24.93 8.39
N SER A 910 28.97 24.35 8.41
CA SER A 910 29.18 22.94 8.02
C SER A 910 28.61 21.95 9.03
N PHE A 911 28.67 22.27 10.32
CA PHE A 911 28.01 21.54 11.39
C PHE A 911 26.49 21.47 11.17
N ALA A 912 25.87 22.63 10.90
CA ALA A 912 24.44 22.70 10.61
C ALA A 912 24.07 21.91 9.34
N ASP A 913 24.90 21.95 8.29
CA ASP A 913 24.69 21.16 7.08
C ASP A 913 24.84 19.65 7.30
N TYR A 914 25.79 19.20 8.15
CA TYR A 914 25.82 17.80 8.58
C TYR A 914 24.52 17.42 9.29
N GLY A 915 23.98 18.32 10.13
CA GLY A 915 22.69 18.15 10.77
C GLY A 915 21.56 17.94 9.76
N ASP A 916 21.48 18.76 8.71
CA ASP A 916 20.45 18.60 7.68
C ASP A 916 20.62 17.34 6.82
N ILE A 917 21.86 16.90 6.58
CA ILE A 917 22.12 15.61 5.92
C ILE A 917 21.63 14.45 6.80
N VAL A 918 21.95 14.49 8.10
CA VAL A 918 21.56 13.44 9.07
C VAL A 918 20.07 13.43 9.33
N LYS A 919 19.40 14.58 9.41
CA LYS A 919 17.94 14.71 9.55
C LYS A 919 17.20 14.37 8.23
N GLY A 920 17.85 14.61 7.09
CA GLY A 920 17.29 14.38 5.76
C GLY A 920 16.52 15.59 5.20
N THR A 921 16.78 16.76 5.76
CA THR A 921 16.24 18.09 5.40
C THR A 921 17.18 18.87 4.46
N ASP A 922 18.34 18.31 4.13
CA ASP A 922 19.31 18.93 3.20
C ASP A 922 18.71 19.14 1.80
N LEU A 923 18.93 20.32 1.24
CA LEU A 923 18.40 20.78 -0.04
C LEU A 923 19.20 20.25 -1.25
N ILE A 924 20.34 19.58 -1.02
CA ILE A 924 21.11 18.91 -2.07
C ILE A 924 20.61 17.48 -2.27
N SER A 925 20.29 17.14 -3.52
CA SER A 925 19.89 15.79 -3.94
C SER A 925 20.88 15.27 -4.97
N THR A 926 21.57 14.19 -4.61
CA THR A 926 22.44 13.42 -5.50
C THR A 926 22.17 11.95 -5.27
N ALA A 927 22.38 11.11 -6.29
CA ALA A 927 22.15 9.66 -6.18
C ALA A 927 22.83 9.03 -4.95
N THR A 928 24.00 9.52 -4.53
CA THR A 928 24.70 9.03 -3.34
C THR A 928 24.12 9.53 -2.01
N LEU A 929 23.69 10.80 -1.94
CA LEU A 929 23.09 11.36 -0.73
C LEU A 929 21.66 10.83 -0.55
N ASP A 930 20.92 10.63 -1.63
CA ASP A 930 19.58 10.03 -1.60
C ASP A 930 19.64 8.57 -1.15
N LYS A 931 20.63 7.80 -1.62
CA LYS A 931 20.90 6.44 -1.10
C LYS A 931 21.29 6.44 0.37
N LEU A 932 22.15 7.37 0.80
CA LEU A 932 22.49 7.52 2.21
C LEU A 932 21.24 7.83 3.04
N LYS A 933 20.35 8.72 2.56
CA LYS A 933 19.07 9.04 3.18
C LYS A 933 18.21 7.78 3.36
N THR A 934 18.09 6.93 2.34
CA THR A 934 17.37 5.64 2.45
C THR A 934 18.02 4.71 3.49
N ILE A 935 19.35 4.58 3.48
CA ILE A 935 20.07 3.74 4.45
C ILE A 935 19.84 4.24 5.88
N LEU A 936 19.90 5.55 6.11
CA LEU A 936 19.67 6.14 7.43
C LEU A 936 18.22 6.00 7.88
N ASN A 937 17.26 6.12 6.95
CA ASN A 937 15.85 5.85 7.23
C ASN A 937 15.66 4.41 7.73
N ASP A 938 16.25 3.42 7.06
CA ASP A 938 16.13 2.01 7.46
C ASP A 938 16.91 1.71 8.75
N MET A 939 18.06 2.35 8.95
CA MET A 939 18.97 2.08 10.06
C MET A 939 18.54 2.74 11.38
N LEU A 940 17.99 3.95 11.31
CA LEU A 940 17.67 4.76 12.49
C LEU A 940 16.23 4.60 12.97
N LYS A 941 15.40 3.82 12.26
CA LYS A 941 14.00 3.56 12.61
C LYS A 941 13.83 2.84 13.94
N GLU A 942 13.01 3.38 14.84
CA GLU A 942 12.70 2.86 16.18
C GLU A 942 11.18 2.69 16.35
N GLY A 943 10.61 1.66 15.71
CA GLY A 943 9.22 1.21 15.94
C GLY A 943 8.25 1.50 14.80
N ASN A 944 6.94 1.50 15.14
CA ASN A 944 5.82 1.80 14.23
C ASN A 944 5.35 3.27 14.36
N GLY A 945 6.25 4.19 14.72
CA GLY A 945 5.98 5.63 14.69
C GLY A 945 5.84 6.11 13.23
N ASN A 946 4.95 7.08 13.00
CA ASN A 946 4.60 7.51 11.65
C ASN A 946 5.59 8.51 11.02
N ASP A 947 6.54 9.09 11.78
CA ASP A 947 7.48 10.09 11.25
C ASP A 947 8.96 9.71 11.43
N ILE A 948 9.59 9.30 10.33
CA ILE A 948 11.00 8.92 10.25
C ILE A 948 11.95 10.12 10.45
N SER A 949 11.44 11.34 10.29
CA SER A 949 12.18 12.58 10.51
C SER A 949 12.50 12.77 12.00
N ASP A 950 11.57 12.41 12.88
CA ASP A 950 11.71 12.57 14.33
C ASP A 950 12.77 11.62 14.91
N GLU A 951 12.83 10.38 14.41
CA GLU A 951 13.81 9.37 14.84
C GLU A 951 15.24 9.77 14.47
N ARG A 952 15.42 10.33 13.26
CA ARG A 952 16.72 10.87 12.81
C ARG A 952 17.08 12.15 13.55
N GLY A 953 16.10 13.00 13.84
CA GLY A 953 16.26 14.19 14.69
C GLY A 953 16.72 13.84 16.10
N LYS A 954 16.13 12.81 16.71
CA LYS A 954 16.56 12.27 18.00
C LYS A 954 18.00 11.79 17.96
N TRP A 955 18.35 10.94 16.98
CA TRP A 955 19.72 10.46 16.82
C TRP A 955 20.73 11.61 16.65
N TRP A 956 20.38 12.63 15.86
CA TRP A 956 21.20 13.83 15.71
C TRP A 956 21.41 14.54 17.06
N ASN A 957 20.34 14.78 17.82
CA ASN A 957 20.42 15.43 19.12
C ASN A 957 21.30 14.66 20.11
N ASP A 958 21.26 13.33 20.07
CA ASP A 958 22.07 12.46 20.92
C ASP A 958 23.57 12.48 20.54
N ASN A 959 23.91 12.85 19.29
CA ASN A 959 25.27 12.71 18.74
C ASN A 959 25.94 14.04 18.30
N LYS A 960 25.21 15.17 18.31
CA LYS A 960 25.69 16.45 17.76
C LYS A 960 26.84 17.05 18.58
N ARG A 961 26.89 16.79 19.89
CA ARG A 961 27.99 17.24 20.76
C ARG A 961 29.32 16.63 20.32
N GLN A 962 29.33 15.31 20.17
CA GLN A 962 30.50 14.52 19.77
C GLN A 962 30.95 14.92 18.36
N LEU A 963 30.01 15.25 17.48
CA LEU A 963 30.32 15.77 16.15
C LEU A 963 31.02 17.12 16.19
N TRP A 964 30.53 18.06 17.00
CA TRP A 964 31.18 19.36 17.19
C TRP A 964 32.59 19.19 17.74
N HIS A 965 32.77 18.37 18.78
CA HIS A 965 34.07 18.07 19.36
C HIS A 965 35.02 17.38 18.35
N ALA A 966 34.50 16.53 17.47
CA ALA A 966 35.29 15.97 16.37
C ALA A 966 35.77 17.05 15.40
N MET A 967 34.93 18.04 15.05
CA MET A 967 35.36 19.18 14.22
C MET A 967 36.44 20.01 14.92
N LEU A 968 36.31 20.25 16.23
CA LEU A 968 37.31 20.95 17.05
C LEU A 968 38.64 20.17 17.07
N CYS A 969 38.61 18.85 17.29
CA CYS A 969 39.80 17.99 17.15
C CYS A 969 40.50 18.17 15.79
N GLY A 970 39.71 18.31 14.71
CA GLY A 970 40.23 18.61 13.37
C GLY A 970 40.94 19.95 13.29
N TYR A 971 40.31 21.01 13.82
CA TYR A 971 40.89 22.35 13.87
C TYR A 971 42.18 22.41 14.71
N LYS A 972 42.22 21.74 15.87
CA LYS A 972 43.44 21.55 16.67
C LYS A 972 44.53 20.84 15.88
N LYS A 973 44.16 19.81 15.10
CA LYS A 973 45.12 19.10 14.22
C LYS A 973 45.70 19.99 13.12
N ALA A 974 44.94 20.97 12.62
CA ALA A 974 45.45 21.98 11.69
C ALA A 974 46.41 22.99 12.36
N GLY A 975 46.59 22.93 13.69
CA GLY A 975 47.42 23.83 14.48
C GLY A 975 46.67 25.04 15.04
N GLY A 976 45.34 25.01 15.07
CA GLY A 976 44.52 26.02 15.72
C GLY A 976 44.39 25.82 17.24
N THR A 977 44.15 26.89 17.98
CA THR A 977 43.95 26.87 19.44
C THR A 977 42.46 26.89 19.81
N ILE A 978 42.07 26.08 20.79
CA ILE A 978 40.70 25.96 21.30
C ILE A 978 40.70 26.44 22.76
N GLY A 979 39.69 27.22 23.15
CA GLY A 979 39.43 27.59 24.54
C GLY A 979 38.07 27.06 25.03
N PRO A 980 37.78 27.16 26.33
CA PRO A 980 36.58 26.53 26.93
C PRO A 980 35.24 26.99 26.31
N ASN A 981 35.13 28.26 25.93
CA ASN A 981 33.91 28.81 25.32
C ASN A 981 33.63 28.27 23.91
N ASP A 982 34.63 27.67 23.25
CA ASP A 982 34.51 27.10 21.90
C ASP A 982 33.76 25.76 21.91
N CYS A 983 33.66 25.11 23.07
CA CYS A 983 33.00 23.82 23.26
C CYS A 983 31.46 23.92 23.18
N ASN A 984 30.91 25.14 23.22
CA ASN A 984 29.48 25.36 23.12
C ASN A 984 28.96 24.92 21.74
N ILE A 985 27.86 24.17 21.74
CA ILE A 985 27.26 23.64 20.51
C ILE A 985 26.74 24.82 19.66
N PRO A 986 27.09 24.88 18.36
CA PRO A 986 26.60 25.92 17.46
C PRO A 986 25.07 25.95 17.38
N SER A 987 24.47 27.14 17.43
CA SER A 987 23.01 27.31 17.37
C SER A 987 22.48 27.48 15.95
N GLU A 988 23.37 27.59 14.95
CA GLU A 988 23.05 27.78 13.55
C GLU A 988 22.12 26.68 13.02
N GLU A 989 22.20 25.46 13.55
CA GLU A 989 21.34 24.32 13.16
C GLU A 989 19.83 24.56 13.32
N ASN A 990 19.43 25.52 14.17
CA ASN A 990 18.03 25.86 14.43
C ASN A 990 17.45 26.77 13.34
N THR A 991 18.30 27.35 12.48
CA THR A 991 17.85 28.18 11.36
C THR A 991 17.61 27.30 10.13
N PRO A 992 16.50 27.45 9.39
CA PRO A 992 16.26 26.71 8.14
C PRO A 992 17.43 26.82 7.15
N GLN A 993 17.79 25.72 6.48
CA GLN A 993 19.01 25.65 5.66
C GLN A 993 19.12 26.75 4.60
N PHE A 994 18.03 27.03 3.88
CA PHE A 994 17.99 28.11 2.89
C PHE A 994 18.34 29.47 3.50
N LEU A 995 17.78 29.81 4.66
CA LEU A 995 18.04 31.08 5.33
C LEU A 995 19.50 31.18 5.81
N ARG A 996 20.10 30.06 6.24
CA ARG A 996 21.53 30.02 6.59
C ARG A 996 22.43 30.23 5.39
N TRP A 997 22.11 29.62 4.25
CA TRP A 997 22.87 29.83 3.02
C TRP A 997 22.73 31.26 2.51
N PHE A 998 21.55 31.87 2.63
CA PHE A 998 21.34 33.27 2.27
C PHE A 998 22.08 34.23 3.24
N GLN A 999 22.15 33.88 4.52
CA GLN A 999 23.00 34.60 5.48
C GLN A 999 24.49 34.50 5.08
N GLU A 1000 24.99 33.29 4.83
CA GLU A 1000 26.37 33.04 4.39
C GLU A 1000 26.69 33.81 3.10
N TRP A 1001 25.74 33.86 2.15
CA TRP A 1001 25.85 34.66 0.93
C TRP A 1001 25.97 36.15 1.22
N THR A 1002 25.17 36.68 2.14
CA THR A 1002 25.14 38.11 2.46
C THR A 1002 26.43 38.55 3.16
N GLU A 1003 26.92 37.76 4.12
CA GLU A 1003 28.20 38.01 4.79
C GLU A 1003 29.37 37.99 3.79
N HIS A 1004 29.35 37.02 2.87
CA HIS A 1004 30.33 36.91 1.80
C HIS A 1004 30.26 38.11 0.84
N PHE A 1005 29.05 38.48 0.41
CA PHE A 1005 28.81 39.60 -0.48
C PHE A 1005 29.37 40.90 0.10
N CYS A 1006 29.03 41.21 1.35
CA CYS A 1006 29.48 42.43 2.02
C CYS A 1006 31.00 42.47 2.21
N THR A 1007 31.60 41.35 2.63
CA THR A 1007 33.05 41.27 2.83
C THR A 1007 33.81 41.47 1.52
N ARG A 1008 33.40 40.78 0.45
CA ARG A 1008 34.07 40.84 -0.84
C ARG A 1008 33.84 42.17 -1.56
N ARG A 1009 32.62 42.74 -1.49
CA ARG A 1009 32.32 44.09 -1.98
C ARG A 1009 33.24 45.13 -1.35
N LYS A 1010 33.35 45.13 -0.01
CA LYS A 1010 34.20 46.07 0.72
C LYS A 1010 35.67 45.95 0.32
N LYS A 1011 36.16 44.73 0.06
CA LYS A 1011 37.52 44.49 -0.43
C LYS A 1011 37.72 45.06 -1.85
N LEU A 1012 36.83 44.72 -2.79
CA LEU A 1012 36.91 45.23 -4.17
C LEU A 1012 36.77 46.76 -4.22
N TYR A 1013 35.90 47.34 -3.39
CA TYR A 1013 35.74 48.79 -3.29
C TYR A 1013 37.04 49.49 -2.85
N LYS A 1014 37.73 48.95 -1.84
CA LYS A 1014 39.05 49.45 -1.42
C LYS A 1014 40.12 49.29 -2.50
N GLU A 1015 40.06 48.23 -3.30
CA GLU A 1015 40.96 48.02 -4.43
C GLU A 1015 40.72 49.09 -5.52
N VAL A 1016 39.46 49.41 -5.83
CA VAL A 1016 39.08 50.52 -6.71
C VAL A 1016 39.54 51.86 -6.15
N GLU A 1017 39.25 52.15 -4.87
CA GLU A 1017 39.65 53.40 -4.20
C GLU A 1017 41.17 53.61 -4.29
N ASN A 1018 41.96 52.57 -4.01
CA ASN A 1018 43.42 52.64 -4.09
C ASN A 1018 43.96 52.80 -5.51
N ALA A 1019 43.39 52.08 -6.48
CA ALA A 1019 43.82 52.15 -7.88
C ALA A 1019 43.40 53.46 -8.57
N CYS A 1020 42.31 54.08 -8.12
CA CYS A 1020 41.71 55.25 -8.76
C CYS A 1020 41.99 56.58 -8.04
N LYS A 1021 42.93 56.62 -7.07
CA LYS A 1021 43.28 57.85 -6.33
C LYS A 1021 43.66 59.00 -7.25
N THR A 1022 44.54 58.75 -8.22
CA THR A 1022 45.05 59.72 -9.19
C THR A 1022 44.33 59.65 -10.55
N ALA A 1023 43.22 58.91 -10.64
CA ALA A 1023 42.61 58.63 -11.93
C ALA A 1023 41.99 59.88 -12.59
N THR A 1024 42.26 60.05 -13.89
CA THR A 1024 41.69 61.10 -14.73
C THR A 1024 40.83 60.48 -15.84
N CYS A 1025 39.73 61.15 -16.17
CA CYS A 1025 38.80 60.76 -17.23
C CYS A 1025 38.94 61.74 -18.39
N THR A 1026 39.39 61.24 -19.54
CA THR A 1026 39.52 62.03 -20.76
C THR A 1026 38.15 62.13 -21.43
N ARG A 1027 37.53 63.31 -21.40
CA ARG A 1027 36.15 63.51 -21.90
C ARG A 1027 36.02 63.45 -23.43
N GLU A 1028 37.13 63.43 -24.16
CA GLU A 1028 37.21 63.42 -25.62
C GLU A 1028 37.06 62.00 -26.20
N ASP A 1029 37.61 60.98 -25.54
CA ASP A 1029 37.59 59.56 -25.98
C ASP A 1029 37.00 58.58 -24.94
N GLY A 1030 36.66 59.06 -23.73
CA GLY A 1030 36.10 58.25 -22.65
C GLY A 1030 37.14 57.37 -21.93
N THR A 1031 38.43 57.64 -22.07
CA THR A 1031 39.49 56.83 -21.45
C THR A 1031 39.75 57.17 -19.99
N ILE A 1032 39.99 56.15 -19.17
CA ILE A 1032 40.34 56.26 -17.75
C ILE A 1032 41.83 55.92 -17.59
N GLN A 1033 42.65 56.88 -17.12
CA GLN A 1033 44.04 56.64 -16.77
C GLN A 1033 44.26 56.76 -15.26
N PRO A 1034 45.06 55.88 -14.61
CA PRO A 1034 45.79 54.74 -15.21
C PRO A 1034 44.88 53.54 -15.52
N GLU A 1035 45.26 52.70 -16.51
CA GLU A 1035 44.46 51.53 -16.98
C GLU A 1035 44.12 50.53 -15.84
N ILE A 1036 44.93 50.50 -14.78
CA ILE A 1036 44.65 49.70 -13.58
C ILE A 1036 43.35 50.13 -12.89
N CYS A 1037 43.01 51.42 -12.91
CA CYS A 1037 41.73 51.92 -12.39
C CYS A 1037 40.56 51.38 -13.23
N LYS A 1038 40.68 51.42 -14.57
CA LYS A 1038 39.67 50.83 -15.47
C LYS A 1038 39.47 49.34 -15.21
N THR A 1039 40.56 48.58 -15.10
CA THR A 1039 40.52 47.14 -14.81
C THR A 1039 39.81 46.86 -13.48
N MET A 1040 40.10 47.62 -12.42
CA MET A 1040 39.46 47.45 -11.11
C MET A 1040 37.97 47.86 -11.13
N CYS A 1041 37.63 48.96 -11.82
CA CYS A 1041 36.24 49.38 -12.04
C CYS A 1041 35.45 48.30 -12.80
N GLU A 1042 36.04 47.65 -13.82
CA GLU A 1042 35.42 46.54 -14.57
C GLU A 1042 35.23 45.30 -13.69
N GLN A 1043 36.25 44.92 -12.90
CA GLN A 1043 36.15 43.80 -11.96
C GLN A 1043 35.05 44.02 -10.92
N TYR A 1044 34.97 45.23 -10.33
CA TYR A 1044 33.91 45.59 -9.39
C TYR A 1044 32.53 45.53 -10.08
N ARG A 1045 32.40 46.11 -11.28
CA ARG A 1045 31.17 46.08 -12.07
C ARG A 1045 30.69 44.65 -12.32
N ASN A 1046 31.56 43.80 -12.84
CA ASN A 1046 31.26 42.41 -13.16
C ASN A 1046 30.84 41.62 -11.91
N TYR A 1047 31.53 41.85 -10.79
CA TYR A 1047 31.18 41.25 -9.50
C TYR A 1047 29.78 41.66 -9.04
N ILE A 1048 29.48 42.97 -9.03
CA ILE A 1048 28.17 43.50 -8.59
C ILE A 1048 27.04 43.04 -9.51
N SER A 1049 27.24 43.06 -10.84
CA SER A 1049 26.24 42.59 -11.80
C SER A 1049 25.87 41.13 -11.58
N ARG A 1050 26.85 40.25 -11.35
CA ARG A 1050 26.58 38.85 -11.03
C ARG A 1050 25.85 38.69 -9.69
N LYS A 1051 26.30 39.41 -8.64
CA LYS A 1051 25.68 39.32 -7.31
C LYS A 1051 24.26 39.88 -7.27
N LYS A 1052 23.93 40.83 -8.15
CA LYS A 1052 22.55 41.31 -8.33
C LYS A 1052 21.62 40.19 -8.78
N GLN A 1053 22.02 39.42 -9.80
CA GLN A 1053 21.25 38.28 -10.28
C GLN A 1053 21.11 37.20 -9.19
N GLU A 1054 22.19 36.89 -8.49
CA GLU A 1054 22.15 35.94 -7.36
C GLU A 1054 21.18 36.38 -6.26
N TYR A 1055 21.18 37.67 -5.90
CA TYR A 1055 20.25 38.25 -4.93
C TYR A 1055 18.79 38.18 -5.40
N GLU A 1056 18.51 38.47 -6.67
CA GLU A 1056 17.16 38.38 -7.23
C GLU A 1056 16.58 36.96 -7.08
N PHE A 1057 17.40 35.94 -7.36
CA PHE A 1057 17.02 34.54 -7.15
C PHE A 1057 16.77 34.21 -5.67
N LEU A 1058 17.69 34.57 -4.78
CA LEU A 1058 17.55 34.33 -3.34
C LEU A 1058 16.35 35.07 -2.75
N ASN A 1059 16.12 36.33 -3.16
CA ASN A 1059 15.01 37.14 -2.70
C ASN A 1059 13.67 36.61 -3.23
N TYR A 1060 13.62 36.10 -4.46
CA TYR A 1060 12.44 35.42 -4.99
C TYR A 1060 12.05 34.23 -4.11
N GLN A 1061 13.01 33.36 -3.78
CA GLN A 1061 12.76 32.22 -2.89
C GLN A 1061 12.33 32.67 -1.49
N TYR A 1062 12.99 33.69 -0.92
CA TYR A 1062 12.63 34.25 0.38
C TYR A 1062 11.18 34.76 0.42
N LYS A 1063 10.78 35.57 -0.59
CA LYS A 1063 9.41 36.09 -0.69
C LYS A 1063 8.39 34.98 -0.82
N LYS A 1064 8.68 33.96 -1.63
CA LYS A 1064 7.82 32.79 -1.80
C LYS A 1064 7.57 32.08 -0.45
N THR A 1065 8.64 31.78 0.29
CA THR A 1065 8.52 31.14 1.61
C THR A 1065 7.76 32.01 2.62
N LYS A 1066 7.97 33.33 2.63
CA LYS A 1066 7.26 34.24 3.54
C LYS A 1066 5.79 34.49 3.18
N LEU A 1067 5.41 34.43 1.90
CA LEU A 1067 4.02 34.48 1.46
C LEU A 1067 3.23 33.24 1.90
N GLU A 1068 3.88 32.07 1.93
CA GLU A 1068 3.30 30.82 2.41
C GLU A 1068 3.06 30.84 3.94
N ASP A 1069 3.85 31.60 4.70
CA ASP A 1069 3.79 31.73 6.18
C ASP A 1069 2.75 32.75 6.71
N LYS A 1070 1.98 33.44 5.85
CA LYS A 1070 0.96 34.46 6.20
C LYS A 1070 1.47 35.68 7.01
N GLU A 1071 2.77 35.92 7.11
CA GLU A 1071 3.33 37.17 7.68
C GLU A 1071 3.39 38.28 6.62
N GLN A 1072 2.98 39.52 6.95
CA GLN A 1072 3.26 40.68 6.10
C GLN A 1072 4.78 40.86 5.97
N GLY A 1073 5.31 40.49 4.80
CA GLY A 1073 6.74 40.24 4.59
C GLY A 1073 7.64 41.45 4.78
N GLU A 1074 8.46 41.42 5.83
CA GLU A 1074 9.67 42.23 5.93
C GLU A 1074 10.61 41.89 4.75
N ASN A 1075 11.13 42.92 4.06
CA ASN A 1075 12.09 42.74 2.95
C ASN A 1075 13.28 41.86 3.43
N ALA A 1076 13.75 40.90 2.62
CA ALA A 1076 14.92 40.06 2.93
C ALA A 1076 16.12 40.89 3.42
N SER A 1077 16.29 42.06 2.82
CA SER A 1077 17.26 43.08 3.23
C SER A 1077 17.17 43.47 4.71
N ASN A 1078 15.96 43.74 5.20
CA ASN A 1078 15.69 44.11 6.59
C ASN A 1078 15.84 42.91 7.53
N TYR A 1079 15.40 41.73 7.10
CA TYR A 1079 15.57 40.49 7.87
C TYR A 1079 17.05 40.22 8.20
N PHE A 1080 17.96 40.34 7.23
CA PHE A 1080 19.39 40.08 7.47
C PHE A 1080 20.12 41.22 8.17
N LYS A 1081 19.54 42.41 8.25
CA LYS A 1081 20.13 43.57 8.95
C LYS A 1081 20.41 43.27 10.43
N THR A 1082 19.50 42.55 11.10
CA THR A 1082 19.60 42.22 12.53
C THR A 1082 20.22 40.85 12.80
N LYS A 1083 20.25 39.94 11.81
CA LYS A 1083 20.67 38.53 12.00
C LYS A 1083 22.18 38.28 11.88
N CYS A 1084 22.95 39.19 11.30
CA CYS A 1084 24.38 38.99 11.07
C CYS A 1084 25.31 39.84 11.95
N ASN A 1085 24.86 40.33 13.12
CA ASN A 1085 25.68 41.18 14.01
C ASN A 1085 26.41 42.33 13.28
N GLY A 1086 25.70 43.05 12.41
CA GLY A 1086 26.26 44.16 11.62
C GLY A 1086 27.02 43.77 10.34
N LYS A 1087 27.40 42.49 10.15
CA LYS A 1087 28.16 42.03 8.96
C LYS A 1087 27.36 42.13 7.65
N CYS A 1088 26.04 42.10 7.73
CA CYS A 1088 25.11 42.15 6.60
C CYS A 1088 24.54 43.56 6.33
N GLU A 1089 24.95 44.59 7.08
CA GLU A 1089 24.42 45.96 6.93
C GLU A 1089 24.57 46.53 5.51
N CYS A 1090 25.56 46.06 4.75
CA CYS A 1090 25.79 46.57 3.41
C CYS A 1090 24.64 46.23 2.44
N LEU A 1091 23.87 45.17 2.70
CA LEU A 1091 22.78 44.76 1.83
C LEU A 1091 21.67 45.83 1.83
N SER A 1092 21.19 46.20 3.03
CA SER A 1092 20.12 47.18 3.21
C SER A 1092 20.43 48.58 2.70
N LYS A 1093 21.67 49.03 2.84
CA LYS A 1093 22.10 50.33 2.29
C LYS A 1093 21.91 50.43 0.78
N HIS A 1094 22.00 49.30 0.07
CA HIS A 1094 22.05 49.26 -1.39
C HIS A 1094 20.80 48.66 -2.04
N THR A 1095 19.91 47.99 -1.28
CA THR A 1095 18.69 47.35 -1.82
C THR A 1095 17.37 48.01 -1.46
N ASP A 1096 17.34 48.95 -0.50
CA ASP A 1096 16.09 49.45 0.10
C ASP A 1096 15.48 50.69 -0.59
N LYS A 1097 16.20 51.35 -1.49
CA LYS A 1097 15.70 52.52 -2.26
C LYS A 1097 15.60 52.15 -3.74
N GLU A 1098 14.49 52.50 -4.39
CA GLU A 1098 14.13 52.20 -5.80
C GLU A 1098 15.21 52.54 -6.87
N ASN A 1099 16.30 53.22 -6.49
CA ASN A 1099 17.38 53.66 -7.37
C ASN A 1099 18.80 53.19 -6.99
N ASN A 1100 19.03 52.43 -5.90
CA ASN A 1100 20.39 52.19 -5.37
C ASN A 1100 21.15 50.97 -5.92
N TRP A 1101 20.51 50.10 -6.70
CA TRP A 1101 21.17 48.96 -7.36
C TRP A 1101 20.73 48.83 -8.83
N LYS A 1102 20.39 49.96 -9.48
CA LYS A 1102 20.04 49.98 -10.90
C LYS A 1102 21.29 49.78 -11.75
N GLU A 1103 22.33 50.57 -11.49
CA GLU A 1103 23.65 50.47 -12.08
C GLU A 1103 24.68 49.88 -11.09
N PRO A 1104 25.72 49.16 -11.56
CA PRO A 1104 26.69 48.52 -10.66
C PRO A 1104 27.45 49.47 -9.72
N TYR A 1105 27.72 50.69 -10.17
CA TYR A 1105 28.44 51.72 -9.41
C TYR A 1105 27.56 52.52 -8.45
N ASP A 1106 26.23 52.33 -8.46
CA ASP A 1106 25.32 52.90 -7.46
C ASP A 1106 25.60 52.38 -6.06
N THR A 1107 26.28 51.23 -5.98
CA THR A 1107 26.69 50.61 -4.72
C THR A 1107 27.92 51.26 -4.08
N PHE A 1108 28.57 52.25 -4.70
CA PHE A 1108 29.69 52.95 -4.08
C PHE A 1108 29.26 53.83 -2.92
N ASP A 1109 30.07 53.85 -1.86
CA ASP A 1109 29.78 54.65 -0.67
C ASP A 1109 30.11 56.15 -0.90
N ASP A 1110 30.99 56.47 -1.87
CA ASP A 1110 31.35 57.84 -2.29
C ASP A 1110 31.02 58.09 -3.78
N PRO A 1111 30.15 59.08 -4.10
CA PRO A 1111 29.79 59.45 -5.46
C PRO A 1111 30.97 59.86 -6.37
N GLN A 1112 32.09 60.34 -5.83
CA GLN A 1112 33.25 60.72 -6.65
C GLN A 1112 33.90 59.51 -7.34
N HIS A 1113 33.86 58.33 -6.71
CA HIS A 1113 34.35 57.09 -7.30
C HIS A 1113 33.46 56.60 -8.44
N LYS A 1114 32.14 56.87 -8.35
CA LYS A 1114 31.18 56.59 -9.41
C LYS A 1114 31.50 57.41 -10.66
N VAL A 1115 31.76 58.71 -10.51
CA VAL A 1115 32.14 59.59 -11.63
C VAL A 1115 33.43 59.12 -12.32
N LYS A 1116 34.41 58.63 -11.56
CA LYS A 1116 35.67 58.11 -12.10
C LYS A 1116 35.49 56.82 -12.91
N CYS A 1117 34.67 55.88 -12.44
CA CYS A 1117 34.43 54.61 -13.14
C CYS A 1117 33.41 54.72 -14.29
N GLU A 1118 32.53 55.72 -14.32
CA GLU A 1118 31.48 55.89 -15.34
C GLU A 1118 31.93 56.65 -16.61
N CYS A 1119 33.11 57.29 -16.58
CA CYS A 1119 33.70 58.15 -17.62
C CYS A 1119 32.98 58.13 -18.99
N LYS A 1120 32.15 59.17 -19.27
CA LYS A 1120 31.33 59.27 -20.51
C LYS A 1120 31.90 60.32 -21.47
N GLN A 1121 31.91 60.00 -22.76
CA GLN A 1121 32.26 60.93 -23.85
C GLN A 1121 31.18 62.01 -24.03
N SER A 1122 31.59 63.27 -24.20
CA SER A 1122 30.68 64.41 -24.43
C SER A 1122 30.29 64.50 -25.92
N VAL A 1123 29.04 64.18 -26.27
CA VAL A 1123 28.52 64.41 -27.64
C VAL A 1123 28.05 65.87 -27.76
N ILE A 1124 28.71 66.67 -28.60
CA ILE A 1124 28.28 68.04 -28.93
C ILE A 1124 27.08 67.96 -29.90
N PRO A 1125 25.95 68.67 -29.68
CA PRO A 1125 24.80 68.61 -30.58
C PRO A 1125 24.99 69.50 -31.81
N ILE A 1126 24.90 68.92 -33.01
CA ILE A 1126 24.79 69.68 -34.27
C ILE A 1126 23.32 70.04 -34.50
N LYS A 1127 23.02 71.35 -34.50
CA LYS A 1127 21.75 71.94 -34.94
C LYS A 1127 21.56 71.76 -36.45
N LYS A 1128 20.37 71.31 -36.89
CA LYS A 1128 19.74 71.75 -38.15
C LYS A 1128 18.22 71.93 -37.98
N GLU A 1129 17.70 72.89 -38.73
CA GLU A 1129 16.49 73.69 -38.51
C GLU A 1129 15.16 73.04 -38.93
N LYS A 1130 14.06 73.63 -38.43
CA LYS A 1130 12.65 73.35 -38.74
C LYS A 1130 12.15 74.08 -40.00
N LYS A 1131 11.21 73.45 -40.72
CA LYS A 1131 9.86 73.92 -41.20
C LYS A 1131 9.44 73.04 -42.41
N THR A 1132 8.20 72.62 -42.67
CA THR A 1132 6.83 73.19 -42.52
C THR A 1132 5.83 72.05 -42.83
N ASP A 1133 4.84 71.72 -41.98
CA ASP A 1133 3.39 72.09 -41.96
C ASP A 1133 2.38 71.19 -42.76
N LYS A 1134 1.51 70.52 -41.96
CA LYS A 1134 0.04 70.22 -42.03
C LYS A 1134 -0.71 69.66 -43.28
N HIS A 1135 -1.39 68.52 -43.03
CA HIS A 1135 -2.85 68.19 -43.13
C HIS A 1135 -3.34 67.04 -44.07
N SER A 1136 -3.97 66.03 -43.41
CA SER A 1136 -5.14 65.16 -43.71
C SER A 1136 -5.27 64.19 -44.91
N GLU A 1137 -5.68 62.96 -44.52
CA GLU A 1137 -6.59 61.93 -45.14
C GLU A 1137 -6.11 60.82 -46.11
N GLU A 1138 -6.69 59.62 -45.84
CA GLU A 1138 -6.84 58.35 -46.58
C GLU A 1138 -5.86 57.13 -46.46
N SER A 1139 -6.48 55.93 -46.42
CA SER A 1139 -6.06 54.50 -46.20
C SER A 1139 -5.27 53.88 -47.39
N PRO A 1140 -4.53 52.71 -47.35
CA PRO A 1140 -5.06 51.32 -47.15
C PRO A 1140 -4.13 50.16 -46.63
N GLN A 1141 -4.76 49.10 -46.07
CA GLN A 1141 -4.53 47.62 -46.05
C GLN A 1141 -3.16 46.88 -45.80
N LYS A 1142 -3.30 45.73 -45.09
CA LYS A 1142 -2.45 44.51 -44.86
C LYS A 1142 -2.26 43.65 -46.15
N PRO A 1143 -1.40 42.58 -46.28
CA PRO A 1143 -1.16 41.46 -45.33
C PRO A 1143 0.24 40.72 -45.33
N PHE A 1144 0.34 39.66 -44.49
CA PHE A 1144 1.48 38.76 -44.17
C PHE A 1144 1.41 37.38 -44.92
N PRO A 1145 2.45 36.49 -44.85
CA PRO A 1145 2.77 35.42 -45.82
C PRO A 1145 2.41 33.96 -45.43
N ASP A 1146 2.57 33.01 -46.37
CA ASP A 1146 2.38 31.55 -46.25
C ASP A 1146 3.69 30.71 -46.30
N PRO A 1147 3.73 29.50 -45.70
CA PRO A 1147 4.75 28.45 -45.89
C PRO A 1147 4.25 27.09 -46.45
N ASP A 1148 5.22 26.24 -46.85
CA ASP A 1148 5.18 24.98 -47.64
C ASP A 1148 4.52 23.69 -47.04
N PRO A 1149 4.32 22.60 -47.85
CA PRO A 1149 3.34 21.51 -47.61
C PRO A 1149 3.90 20.15 -47.09
N PRO A 1150 3.03 19.20 -46.64
CA PRO A 1150 3.40 17.84 -46.17
C PRO A 1150 2.98 16.65 -47.11
N PRO A 1151 3.50 15.42 -46.86
CA PRO A 1151 3.22 14.18 -47.63
C PRO A 1151 1.95 13.37 -47.23
N PRO A 1152 1.55 12.31 -47.99
CA PRO A 1152 0.19 11.72 -48.03
C PRO A 1152 -0.16 10.63 -46.97
N PRO A 1153 -1.44 10.19 -46.90
CA PRO A 1153 -2.07 9.58 -45.72
C PRO A 1153 -2.18 8.03 -45.70
N VAL A 1154 -2.36 7.47 -44.49
CA VAL A 1154 -2.81 6.08 -44.21
C VAL A 1154 -4.07 6.14 -43.33
N GLU A 1155 -5.03 5.23 -43.56
CA GLU A 1155 -6.40 5.15 -43.03
C GLU A 1155 -6.56 5.13 -41.49
N PRO A 1156 -7.72 5.58 -40.95
CA PRO A 1156 -8.01 5.54 -39.51
C PRO A 1156 -8.64 4.22 -39.02
N LEU A 1157 -8.15 3.74 -37.86
CA LEU A 1157 -8.80 2.75 -36.99
C LEU A 1157 -9.88 3.41 -36.09
N PRO A 1158 -10.83 2.62 -35.53
CA PRO A 1158 -12.02 3.10 -34.82
C PRO A 1158 -11.74 3.87 -33.52
N SER A 1159 -12.65 4.79 -33.18
CA SER A 1159 -12.65 5.60 -31.96
C SER A 1159 -13.40 4.89 -30.82
N ASP A 1160 -12.70 4.42 -29.80
CA ASP A 1160 -13.28 4.13 -28.48
C ASP A 1160 -13.10 5.34 -27.55
N GLN A 1161 -14.21 5.96 -27.16
CA GLN A 1161 -14.25 6.95 -26.07
C GLN A 1161 -14.25 6.24 -24.71
N PRO A 1162 -13.42 6.62 -23.73
CA PRO A 1162 -13.68 6.32 -22.34
C PRO A 1162 -14.58 7.39 -21.71
N LEU A 1163 -15.66 6.95 -21.08
CA LEU A 1163 -16.51 7.75 -20.20
C LEU A 1163 -15.67 8.48 -19.14
N ASP A 1164 -15.87 9.79 -19.02
CA ASP A 1164 -15.24 10.66 -18.03
C ASP A 1164 -15.87 10.44 -16.63
N PRO A 1165 -15.12 9.95 -15.62
CA PRO A 1165 -15.62 9.70 -14.27
C PRO A 1165 -15.84 10.98 -13.44
N THR A 1166 -15.56 12.17 -14.01
CA THR A 1166 -15.63 13.44 -13.29
C THR A 1166 -17.07 13.83 -12.88
N ILE A 1167 -18.10 13.31 -13.56
CA ILE A 1167 -19.51 13.64 -13.24
C ILE A 1167 -20.00 12.94 -11.95
N LEU A 1168 -19.51 11.74 -11.62
CA LEU A 1168 -19.82 11.08 -10.34
C LEU A 1168 -18.99 11.61 -9.16
N GLN A 1169 -17.80 12.18 -9.43
CA GLN A 1169 -16.96 12.76 -8.39
C GLN A 1169 -17.48 14.11 -7.85
N THR A 1170 -18.28 14.85 -8.63
CA THR A 1170 -18.79 16.16 -8.22
C THR A 1170 -20.05 16.10 -7.35
N THR A 1171 -20.67 14.92 -7.17
CA THR A 1171 -21.90 14.76 -6.35
C THR A 1171 -21.64 14.23 -4.93
N ILE A 1172 -20.42 13.80 -4.62
CA ILE A 1172 -20.00 13.31 -3.28
C ILE A 1172 -19.78 14.41 -2.19
N PRO A 1173 -19.84 15.75 -2.40
CA PRO A 1173 -19.59 16.72 -1.31
C PRO A 1173 -20.67 16.79 -0.22
N PHE A 1174 -21.88 16.30 -0.48
CA PHE A 1174 -23.06 16.68 0.33
C PHE A 1174 -23.17 15.94 1.67
N GLY A 1175 -22.99 14.61 1.69
CA GLY A 1175 -23.02 13.82 2.92
C GLY A 1175 -21.80 14.09 3.82
N VAL A 1176 -20.66 14.42 3.22
CA VAL A 1176 -19.42 14.76 3.94
C VAL A 1176 -19.56 16.12 4.64
N ALA A 1177 -20.19 17.11 4.02
CA ALA A 1177 -20.42 18.42 4.63
C ALA A 1177 -21.33 18.37 5.87
N LEU A 1178 -22.39 17.53 5.84
CA LEU A 1178 -23.31 17.33 6.97
C LEU A 1178 -22.68 16.55 8.11
N ALA A 1179 -21.94 15.48 7.79
CA ALA A 1179 -21.17 14.73 8.79
C ALA A 1179 -20.11 15.61 9.47
N LEU A 1180 -19.42 16.46 8.71
CA LEU A 1180 -18.43 17.40 9.25
C LEU A 1180 -19.08 18.53 10.08
N GLY A 1181 -20.30 18.96 9.76
CA GLY A 1181 -21.06 19.93 10.57
C GLY A 1181 -21.45 19.38 11.95
N SER A 1182 -21.95 18.13 12.00
CA SER A 1182 -22.27 17.43 13.24
C SER A 1182 -21.01 17.10 14.06
N ILE A 1183 -19.89 16.80 13.39
CA ILE A 1183 -18.57 16.63 14.01
C ILE A 1183 -18.05 17.98 14.55
N ALA A 1184 -18.20 19.09 13.83
CA ALA A 1184 -17.80 20.41 14.31
C ALA A 1184 -18.62 20.86 15.53
N PHE A 1185 -19.92 20.56 15.56
CA PHE A 1185 -20.78 20.76 16.73
C PHE A 1185 -20.33 19.92 17.94
N LEU A 1186 -20.00 18.64 17.73
CA LEU A 1186 -19.41 17.78 18.77
C LEU A 1186 -18.04 18.27 19.24
N PHE A 1187 -17.18 18.77 18.33
CA PHE A 1187 -15.87 19.33 18.69
C PHE A 1187 -15.96 20.64 19.49
N LEU A 1188 -16.99 21.45 19.26
CA LEU A 1188 -17.27 22.64 20.07
C LEU A 1188 -17.74 22.24 21.49
N LYS A 1189 -18.56 21.19 21.62
CA LYS A 1189 -19.01 20.65 22.92
C LYS A 1189 -17.89 19.95 23.70
N VAL A 1190 -16.95 19.31 22.99
CA VAL A 1190 -15.82 18.59 23.59
C VAL A 1190 -14.67 19.53 23.99
N LYS A 1191 -14.71 20.81 23.58
CA LYS A 1191 -13.67 21.79 23.93
C LYS A 1191 -13.65 22.16 25.43
N GLU A 1192 -14.70 21.85 26.18
CA GLU A 1192 -14.66 21.96 27.64
C GLU A 1192 -13.98 20.76 28.33
N ASN A 1193 -13.73 19.64 27.64
CA ASN A 1193 -13.06 18.47 28.24
C ASN A 1193 -11.79 17.98 27.51
N MET A 1194 -11.35 18.62 26.41
CA MET A 1194 -10.14 18.21 25.66
C MET A 1194 -9.13 19.35 25.43
N ASN A 1195 -8.53 19.85 26.50
CA ASN A 1195 -7.22 20.54 26.40
C ASN A 1195 -6.02 19.54 26.40
N ILE A 1196 -6.28 18.24 26.26
CA ILE A 1196 -5.26 17.17 26.39
C ILE A 1196 -5.11 16.31 25.11
N TYR A 1197 -6.06 16.36 24.16
CA TYR A 1197 -6.12 15.40 23.03
C TYR A 1197 -5.90 15.98 21.60
N VAL A 1198 -5.83 17.32 21.43
CA VAL A 1198 -5.76 17.97 20.10
C VAL A 1198 -4.37 17.93 19.46
N TRP A 1199 -3.31 17.65 20.22
CA TRP A 1199 -1.94 17.61 19.67
C TRP A 1199 -1.61 16.31 18.90
N GLY A 1200 -2.43 15.27 19.01
CA GLY A 1200 -2.15 13.93 18.46
C GLY A 1200 -2.66 13.65 17.04
N ILE A 1201 -3.62 14.43 16.51
CA ILE A 1201 -4.32 14.08 15.26
C ILE A 1201 -3.79 14.83 14.03
N CYS A 1202 -3.24 16.04 14.20
CA CYS A 1202 -2.68 16.83 13.08
C CYS A 1202 -1.51 16.14 12.36
N LEU A 1203 -0.80 15.23 13.04
CA LEU A 1203 0.34 14.48 12.49
C LEU A 1203 -0.05 13.32 11.57
N ARG A 1204 -1.29 12.82 11.60
CA ARG A 1204 -1.69 11.65 10.79
C ARG A 1204 -2.21 11.99 9.39
N VAL A 1205 -2.70 13.21 9.15
CA VAL A 1205 -3.30 13.60 7.85
C VAL A 1205 -2.24 14.01 6.81
N GLY A 1206 -1.11 14.57 7.25
CA GLY A 1206 -0.01 14.95 6.34
C GLY A 1206 0.70 13.74 5.69
N VAL A 1207 0.71 12.59 6.37
CA VAL A 1207 1.39 11.37 5.93
C VAL A 1207 0.66 10.70 4.76
N PHE A 1208 -0.68 10.76 4.71
CA PHE A 1208 -1.46 10.14 3.64
C PHE A 1208 -1.46 10.95 2.32
N GLY A 1209 -1.39 12.28 2.40
CA GLY A 1209 -1.31 13.14 1.22
C GLY A 1209 -0.01 12.99 0.42
N TYR A 1210 1.10 12.66 1.10
CA TYR A 1210 2.41 12.50 0.46
C TYR A 1210 2.54 11.14 -0.27
N ILE A 1211 1.93 10.08 0.26
CA ILE A 1211 1.93 8.74 -0.35
C ILE A 1211 1.15 8.74 -1.68
N TYR A 1212 0.03 9.48 -1.76
CA TYR A 1212 -0.79 9.57 -2.97
C TYR A 1212 -0.08 10.31 -4.12
N MET A 1213 0.67 11.37 -3.80
CA MET A 1213 1.51 12.12 -4.76
C MET A 1213 2.71 11.30 -5.29
N CYS A 1214 3.26 10.41 -4.46
CA CYS A 1214 4.35 9.51 -4.88
C CYS A 1214 3.87 8.36 -5.79
N MET A 1215 2.66 7.84 -5.58
CA MET A 1215 2.09 6.82 -6.48
C MET A 1215 1.74 7.40 -7.86
N TYR A 1216 1.24 8.64 -7.92
CA TYR A 1216 0.88 9.30 -9.18
C TYR A 1216 2.12 9.62 -10.05
N LYS A 1217 3.25 10.00 -9.42
CA LYS A 1217 4.52 10.21 -10.15
C LYS A 1217 5.17 8.93 -10.65
N CYS A 1218 5.02 7.80 -9.94
CA CYS A 1218 5.53 6.51 -10.40
C CYS A 1218 4.70 5.93 -11.57
N LEU A 1219 3.38 6.14 -11.60
CA LEU A 1219 2.54 5.71 -12.72
C LEU A 1219 2.87 6.47 -14.02
N CYS A 1220 3.14 7.78 -13.94
CA CYS A 1220 3.53 8.59 -15.10
C CYS A 1220 4.91 8.23 -15.68
N ILE A 1221 5.81 7.64 -14.91
CA ILE A 1221 7.13 7.19 -15.39
C ILE A 1221 7.04 5.81 -16.06
N CYS A 1222 6.08 4.97 -15.68
CA CYS A 1222 5.83 3.68 -16.35
C CYS A 1222 5.08 3.80 -17.69
N ILE A 1223 4.37 4.90 -17.94
CA ILE A 1223 3.66 5.15 -19.22
C ILE A 1223 4.57 5.81 -20.26
N LEU A 1224 5.74 6.32 -19.85
CA LEU A 1224 6.74 6.97 -20.73
C LEU A 1224 7.97 6.10 -21.03
N CYS A 1225 7.96 4.80 -20.69
CA CYS A 1225 8.96 3.81 -21.09
C CYS A 1225 8.35 2.77 -22.03
#